data_AF-A0A954M3E4-F1
#
_entry.id   AF-A0A954M3E4-F1
#
_cell.length_a   1.000
_cell.length_b   1.000
_cell.length_c   1.000
_cell.angle_alpha   90.00
_cell.angle_beta   90.00
_cell.angle_gamma   90.00
#
_symmetry.space_group_name_H-M   'P 1'
#
loop_
_entity.id
_entity.type
_entity.pdbx_description
1 polymer ?
#
loop_
_entity_poly.entity_id
_entity_poly.type
_entity_poly.pdbx_seq_one_letter_code
_entity_poly.pdbx_strand_id
1 'polypeptide(L)'
;MSFFDRLLQKLSLKPASLRRRPRRYAEGLEDRTLLSNLNLLANGQVILGGGAEVNDFEVAFAGGEYTFTDHSGTAINPIGVAGFAALDTNPAANIVTFNAAAADALLGGGTLTQIVVNPGAGDDTTTVTSMRDGAEGLDVRNTAGQGTDTLNINGDVGTMAMPVTQNNVILRGETVNLNADVWVAAPFDIRLEGAVSLGTDVTLDAPAAPSQSIISAGTINGPHVLTIHGSSVDLQSEIGGLGPLAGLIASGDDLRVPDVTVTGDVTLKTDQLIFDPGTVITGAGNFTVAPLTPGQTMILPVNGITTAGFMHQTFGDMDTAHIIIVSDLVLGTDTTFVADVIDSLNDIDNAGNSVEFRGNTINLGNRPIVGGGDTLFTSLGDDVLLTINGDIGARYWSDTNVIVDHGPGTGGVLFNGSLGANVNDLTVLGAGAVNFTSPEAVNGMGHLNIVGSTISFAGGAQATGGEIFLNGDVILNGPGTFRVGAGNDFRITGGITANGNNIVIRGVGGGIGVVEIPGDVVGAGAFHIDSSGASTAIGVGVAGVDATSIIIRANLIFLIGDLHSATSVNLFGSTFVSDVSVATDAGPIVFAGTVDALANLDAMLFPNSNLVVNAGADRVQFVGAVGSDAMQLDSLTVVSGGNNYITANVTTSGAFDWQNVGGTLFNFATINAGGGFTHSSPFINKGTIV
;
A
#
# COMPACT_ATOMS: atom_id res chain seq x y z
N MET A 1 59.18 64.23 49.04
CA MET A 1 59.26 65.66 49.40
C MET A 1 59.46 66.46 48.13
N SER A 2 58.48 67.29 47.78
CA SER A 2 58.58 68.25 46.68
C SER A 2 59.35 69.50 47.16
N PHE A 3 60.22 69.99 46.29
CA PHE A 3 60.98 71.23 46.42
C PHE A 3 60.59 72.14 45.24
N PHE A 4 59.30 72.49 45.20
CA PHE A 4 58.87 73.67 44.46
C PHE A 4 59.25 74.90 45.30
N ASP A 5 59.60 75.99 44.60
CA ASP A 5 59.36 77.35 45.06
C ASP A 5 60.28 78.01 46.08
N ARG A 6 61.60 77.95 45.88
CA ARG A 6 62.46 79.09 46.21
C ARG A 6 63.60 79.20 45.21
N LEU A 7 63.51 80.15 44.27
CA LEU A 7 64.37 81.35 44.26
C LEU A 7 64.31 82.05 42.90
N LEU A 8 63.17 82.68 42.63
CA LEU A 8 63.13 83.87 41.79
C LEU A 8 63.97 84.99 42.43
N GLN A 9 65.05 85.41 41.79
CA GLN A 9 65.57 86.79 41.87
C GLN A 9 66.41 87.06 40.61
N LYS A 10 65.80 87.64 39.56
CA LYS A 10 65.73 89.09 39.30
C LYS A 10 67.10 89.75 39.12
N LEU A 11 67.39 90.11 37.87
CA LEU A 11 67.97 91.39 37.40
C LEU A 11 67.49 91.54 35.94
N SER A 12 66.46 92.32 35.59
CA SER A 12 66.40 93.80 35.51
C SER A 12 67.55 94.34 34.63
N LEU A 13 67.40 95.08 33.52
CA LEU A 13 66.48 96.15 33.08
C LEU A 13 66.69 96.32 31.54
N LYS A 14 65.66 96.34 30.66
CA LYS A 14 64.80 97.47 30.23
C LYS A 14 65.36 98.26 28.99
N PRO A 15 64.57 99.11 28.28
CA PRO A 15 64.09 98.86 26.90
C PRO A 15 64.28 100.04 25.91
N ALA A 16 63.89 99.88 24.63
CA ALA A 16 63.35 100.90 23.69
C ALA A 16 63.41 100.32 22.26
N SER A 17 62.53 100.55 21.27
CA SER A 17 61.24 101.25 21.19
C SER A 17 60.71 101.15 19.75
N LEU A 18 59.38 101.01 19.60
CA LEU A 18 58.52 101.68 18.61
C LEU A 18 58.58 101.35 17.09
N ARG A 19 57.52 100.69 16.54
CA ARG A 19 56.41 101.31 15.75
C ARG A 19 55.50 100.30 14.99
N ARG A 20 54.17 100.44 15.22
CA ARG A 20 52.97 100.34 14.32
C ARG A 20 52.79 99.07 13.43
N ARG A 21 51.86 98.14 13.77
CA ARG A 21 50.40 98.01 13.41
C ARG A 21 50.13 97.58 11.94
N PRO A 22 48.99 96.92 11.60
CA PRO A 22 48.38 95.65 12.08
C PRO A 22 47.89 94.76 10.88
N ARG A 23 47.10 93.71 11.17
CA ARG A 23 46.29 92.84 10.27
C ARG A 23 46.86 91.44 10.01
N ARG A 24 46.35 90.48 10.78
CA ARG A 24 46.21 89.08 10.40
C ARG A 24 44.91 88.95 9.60
N TYR A 25 45.04 88.59 8.33
CA TYR A 25 44.04 87.83 7.58
C TYR A 25 44.87 86.83 6.75
N ALA A 26 45.01 85.62 7.28
CA ALA A 26 45.26 84.46 6.44
C ALA A 26 43.86 83.89 6.18
N GLU A 27 43.27 84.28 5.05
CA GLU A 27 42.08 83.64 4.50
C GLU A 27 42.50 82.22 4.11
N GLY A 28 42.06 81.24 4.89
CA GLY A 28 41.93 79.89 4.40
C GLY A 28 40.82 79.88 3.37
N LEU A 29 41.14 79.44 2.15
CA LEU A 29 40.17 78.94 1.21
C LEU A 29 39.58 77.65 1.81
N GLU A 30 38.55 77.82 2.62
CA GLU A 30 37.60 76.76 2.96
C GLU A 30 36.22 77.26 2.56
N ASP A 31 35.92 77.08 1.27
CA ASP A 31 34.55 77.13 0.77
C ASP A 31 33.81 75.92 1.37
N ARG A 32 33.23 76.15 2.55
CA ARG A 32 32.42 75.18 3.31
C ARG A 32 30.95 75.46 3.05
N THR A 33 30.42 74.82 2.01
CA THR A 33 28.98 74.61 1.86
C THR A 33 28.62 73.14 1.61
N LEU A 34 29.44 72.19 2.05
CA LEU A 34 29.19 70.75 1.85
C LEU A 34 29.66 69.82 2.98
N LEU A 35 29.91 70.30 4.20
CA LEU A 35 30.53 69.48 5.26
C LEU A 35 30.04 69.77 6.69
N SER A 36 28.73 69.85 6.94
CA SER A 36 28.22 69.85 8.32
C SER A 36 27.58 68.55 8.78
N ASN A 37 27.25 67.61 7.89
CA ASN A 37 26.59 66.35 8.27
C ASN A 37 27.25 65.06 7.75
N LEU A 38 28.42 65.13 7.12
CA LEU A 38 29.20 63.95 6.72
C LEU A 38 30.48 63.87 7.55
N ASN A 39 30.50 62.98 8.53
CA ASN A 39 31.70 62.70 9.31
C ASN A 39 32.25 61.33 8.87
N LEU A 40 33.24 61.33 7.96
CA LEU A 40 34.01 60.14 7.63
C LEU A 40 35.10 59.96 8.69
N LEU A 41 34.82 59.12 9.69
CA LEU A 41 35.88 58.68 10.59
C LEU A 41 36.83 57.74 9.83
N ALA A 42 38.12 57.79 10.18
CA ALA A 42 39.19 57.05 9.51
C ALA A 42 39.06 55.50 9.57
N ASN A 43 37.98 54.99 10.17
CA ASN A 43 37.62 53.58 10.26
C ASN A 43 36.34 53.20 9.49
N GLY A 44 35.78 54.09 8.66
CA GLY A 44 34.71 53.73 7.71
C GLY A 44 33.29 53.65 8.28
N GLN A 45 33.02 54.21 9.46
CA GLN A 45 31.68 54.23 10.04
C GLN A 45 30.88 55.49 9.63
N VAL A 46 29.62 55.34 9.23
CA VAL A 46 28.67 56.43 8.94
C VAL A 46 27.48 56.33 9.91
N ILE A 47 27.17 57.40 10.64
CA ILE A 47 26.02 57.51 11.56
C ILE A 47 25.25 58.79 11.19
N LEU A 48 23.93 58.70 10.97
CA LEU A 48 23.07 59.84 10.62
C LEU A 48 22.06 60.16 11.74
N GLY A 49 22.10 61.41 12.22
CA GLY A 49 21.08 62.02 13.07
C GLY A 49 20.29 63.07 12.28
N GLY A 50 18.95 62.95 12.28
CA GLY A 50 18.05 63.65 11.36
C GLY A 50 18.00 65.18 11.47
N GLY A 51 17.89 65.82 10.31
CA GLY A 51 17.61 67.25 10.13
C GLY A 51 16.94 67.49 8.77
N ALA A 52 15.97 68.39 8.74
CA ALA A 52 14.87 68.51 7.78
C ALA A 52 15.21 69.07 6.37
N GLU A 53 16.26 68.59 5.71
CA GLU A 53 16.52 68.95 4.31
C GLU A 53 16.75 67.71 3.44
N VAL A 54 16.12 67.75 2.26
CA VAL A 54 16.16 66.74 1.20
C VAL A 54 17.61 66.41 0.85
N ASN A 55 18.02 65.19 1.18
CA ASN A 55 19.25 64.59 0.70
C ASN A 55 18.85 63.26 0.07
N ASP A 56 18.85 63.20 -1.25
CA ASP A 56 18.90 61.92 -1.96
C ASP A 56 20.25 61.28 -1.58
N PHE A 57 20.19 60.21 -0.79
CA PHE A 57 21.37 59.40 -0.50
C PHE A 57 21.48 58.32 -1.57
N GLU A 58 22.00 58.71 -2.73
CA GLU A 58 22.43 57.77 -3.76
C GLU A 58 23.83 57.26 -3.40
N VAL A 59 23.96 55.96 -3.20
CA VAL A 59 25.26 55.29 -3.13
C VAL A 59 25.35 54.32 -4.30
N ALA A 60 25.73 54.86 -5.46
CA ALA A 60 26.08 54.08 -6.63
C ALA A 60 27.58 53.74 -6.59
N PHE A 61 27.94 52.46 -6.55
CA PHE A 61 29.31 52.00 -6.76
C PHE A 61 29.38 51.07 -7.96
N ALA A 62 30.15 51.47 -8.98
CA ALA A 62 30.53 50.60 -10.07
C ALA A 62 31.73 49.74 -9.66
N GLY A 63 31.55 48.42 -9.64
CA GLY A 63 32.64 47.43 -9.56
C GLY A 63 33.35 47.36 -8.20
N GLY A 64 32.73 46.72 -7.23
CA GLY A 64 33.36 46.34 -5.96
C GLY A 64 32.34 45.90 -4.92
N GLU A 65 32.61 44.79 -4.23
CA GLU A 65 31.78 44.19 -3.18
C GLU A 65 31.96 44.94 -1.85
N TYR A 66 30.87 45.24 -1.12
CA TYR A 66 30.92 45.95 0.17
C TYR A 66 30.04 45.32 1.26
N THR A 67 30.57 45.26 2.48
CA THR A 67 30.01 44.61 3.67
C THR A 67 29.38 45.65 4.61
N PHE A 68 28.13 45.43 5.05
CA PHE A 68 27.48 46.25 6.09
C PHE A 68 27.65 45.58 7.46
N THR A 69 28.01 46.36 8.48
CA THR A 69 28.20 45.88 9.86
C THR A 69 27.40 46.77 10.82
N ASP A 70 26.38 46.26 11.50
CA ASP A 70 25.67 46.98 12.57
C ASP A 70 26.24 46.60 13.94
N HIS A 71 26.40 47.60 14.81
CA HIS A 71 26.93 47.49 16.18
C HIS A 71 25.90 47.90 17.26
N SER A 72 24.61 48.11 16.94
CA SER A 72 23.68 48.65 17.95
C SER A 72 22.27 48.07 18.00
N GLY A 73 21.99 46.90 17.42
CA GLY A 73 20.68 46.24 17.58
C GLY A 73 19.51 47.13 17.14
N THR A 74 19.78 48.05 16.21
CA THR A 74 18.80 49.00 15.65
C THR A 74 18.72 48.68 14.18
N ALA A 75 17.52 48.36 13.68
CA ALA A 75 17.31 47.94 12.30
C ALA A 75 18.11 48.82 11.31
N ILE A 76 18.88 48.19 10.42
CA ILE A 76 19.43 48.88 9.25
C ILE A 76 18.21 49.24 8.40
N ASN A 77 17.78 50.49 8.50
CA ASN A 77 16.66 51.01 7.73
C ASN A 77 17.26 51.72 6.51
N PRO A 78 17.37 51.08 5.33
CA PRO A 78 17.63 51.82 4.12
C PRO A 78 16.37 52.65 3.85
N ILE A 79 16.42 53.92 4.27
CA ILE A 79 15.52 55.01 3.87
C ILE A 79 14.01 54.69 4.02
N GLY A 80 13.44 55.03 5.18
CA GLY A 80 11.99 54.94 5.35
C GLY A 80 11.52 55.59 6.64
N VAL A 81 11.47 56.92 6.69
CA VAL A 81 10.68 57.65 7.69
C VAL A 81 9.27 57.79 7.13
N ALA A 82 8.27 57.26 7.85
CA ALA A 82 6.85 57.37 7.50
C ALA A 82 6.47 58.85 7.29
N GLY A 83 6.19 59.23 6.05
CA GLY A 83 5.81 60.61 5.68
C GLY A 83 6.11 61.05 4.24
N PHE A 84 6.94 60.33 3.49
CA PHE A 84 7.32 60.68 2.12
C PHE A 84 6.83 59.65 1.08
N ALA A 85 5.53 59.60 0.84
CA ALA A 85 4.90 58.68 -0.11
C ALA A 85 4.94 59.18 -1.59
N ALA A 86 5.88 60.05 -1.98
CA ALA A 86 5.76 60.77 -3.26
C ALA A 86 7.07 61.10 -3.99
N LEU A 87 8.20 60.46 -3.68
CA LEU A 87 9.50 60.89 -4.22
C LEU A 87 10.44 59.77 -4.67
N ASP A 88 9.94 58.55 -4.94
CA ASP A 88 10.66 57.69 -5.87
C ASP A 88 10.15 57.92 -7.30
N THR A 89 11.01 58.46 -8.14
CA THR A 89 10.77 58.63 -9.59
C THR A 89 11.82 57.89 -10.41
N ASN A 90 12.65 57.06 -9.77
CA ASN A 90 13.69 56.29 -10.42
C ASN A 90 13.13 54.91 -10.81
N PRO A 91 12.96 54.62 -12.12
CA PRO A 91 12.46 53.32 -12.58
C PRO A 91 13.52 52.19 -12.54
N ALA A 92 14.66 52.40 -11.87
CA ALA A 92 15.77 51.46 -11.84
C ALA A 92 15.80 50.69 -10.51
N ALA A 93 15.83 49.36 -10.58
CA ALA A 93 15.82 48.47 -9.41
C ALA A 93 16.98 48.78 -8.46
N ASN A 94 16.67 48.99 -7.17
CA ASN A 94 17.68 49.05 -6.12
C ASN A 94 18.17 47.63 -5.82
N ILE A 95 19.47 47.38 -6.01
CA ILE A 95 20.11 46.08 -5.69
C ILE A 95 20.87 46.19 -4.37
N VAL A 96 20.42 45.47 -3.35
CA VAL A 96 21.15 45.30 -2.09
C VAL A 96 21.77 43.91 -2.07
N THR A 97 23.09 43.78 -1.91
CA THR A 97 23.81 42.50 -1.83
C THR A 97 24.51 42.34 -0.48
N PHE A 98 24.23 41.23 0.21
CA PHE A 98 24.91 40.84 1.45
C PHE A 98 25.92 39.71 1.19
N ASN A 99 27.19 39.93 1.56
CA ASN A 99 28.23 38.90 1.62
C ASN A 99 28.83 38.84 3.05
N ALA A 100 28.66 37.70 3.73
CA ALA A 100 29.06 37.50 5.12
C ALA A 100 30.53 37.07 5.32
N ALA A 101 31.26 36.73 4.25
CA ALA A 101 32.62 36.17 4.35
C ALA A 101 33.66 37.13 4.98
N ALA A 102 33.36 38.43 5.10
CA ALA A 102 34.29 39.46 5.60
C ALA A 102 34.13 39.83 7.09
N ALA A 103 33.14 39.29 7.80
CA ALA A 103 32.70 39.82 9.10
C ALA A 103 33.36 39.22 10.35
N ASP A 104 34.25 38.22 10.21
CA ASP A 104 34.91 37.54 11.35
C ASP A 104 35.96 38.44 12.04
N ALA A 105 36.52 39.42 11.32
CA ALA A 105 37.61 40.27 11.82
C ALA A 105 37.16 41.60 12.44
N LEU A 106 35.90 42.05 12.25
CA LEU A 106 35.48 43.44 12.56
C LEU A 106 34.57 43.60 13.78
N LEU A 107 34.07 42.51 14.39
CA LEU A 107 32.89 42.58 15.28
C LEU A 107 33.09 42.14 16.74
N GLY A 108 34.33 41.90 17.21
CA GLY A 108 34.64 41.85 18.65
C GLY A 108 33.66 41.08 19.57
N GLY A 109 33.05 39.99 19.11
CA GLY A 109 32.17 39.12 19.91
C GLY A 109 30.70 39.58 20.09
N GLY A 110 30.17 40.50 19.28
CA GLY A 110 28.73 40.80 19.26
C GLY A 110 27.93 39.85 18.37
N THR A 111 26.88 39.20 18.90
CA THR A 111 25.94 38.39 18.13
C THR A 111 24.90 39.27 17.45
N LEU A 112 24.84 39.26 16.11
CA LEU A 112 23.74 39.85 15.36
C LEU A 112 22.53 38.93 15.52
N THR A 113 21.36 39.47 15.83
CA THR A 113 20.15 38.68 16.12
C THR A 113 19.18 38.60 14.94
N GLN A 114 19.14 39.64 14.08
CA GLN A 114 18.25 39.70 12.93
C GLN A 114 18.78 40.69 11.87
N ILE A 115 18.74 40.29 10.60
CA ILE A 115 18.92 41.17 9.44
C ILE A 115 17.53 41.58 8.96
N VAL A 116 17.21 42.88 9.00
CA VAL A 116 15.96 43.41 8.45
C VAL A 116 16.28 44.14 7.15
N VAL A 117 15.63 43.77 6.05
CA VAL A 117 15.70 44.50 4.78
C VAL A 117 14.35 45.15 4.53
N ASN A 118 14.33 46.46 4.31
CA ASN A 118 13.11 47.21 4.03
C ASN A 118 13.26 47.88 2.65
N PRO A 119 12.77 47.27 1.56
CA PRO A 119 12.67 47.93 0.27
C PRO A 119 11.79 49.17 0.41
N GLY A 120 12.10 50.19 -0.38
CA GLY A 120 11.45 51.50 -0.32
C GLY A 120 10.06 51.46 -0.95
N ALA A 121 9.66 52.58 -1.55
CA ALA A 121 8.53 52.61 -2.48
C ALA A 121 9.12 52.51 -3.90
N GLY A 122 8.66 51.59 -4.75
CA GLY A 122 9.22 51.32 -6.07
C GLY A 122 9.30 49.81 -6.37
N ASP A 123 9.79 49.43 -7.57
CA ASP A 123 10.10 48.04 -7.90
C ASP A 123 11.53 47.73 -7.44
N ASP A 124 11.71 47.10 -6.27
CA ASP A 124 13.04 46.82 -5.71
C ASP A 124 13.55 45.39 -5.99
N THR A 125 14.87 45.19 -6.00
CA THR A 125 15.47 43.83 -6.09
C THR A 125 16.47 43.58 -4.98
N THR A 126 16.07 42.88 -3.92
CA THR A 126 16.98 42.47 -2.85
C THR A 126 17.67 41.17 -3.23
N THR A 127 19.01 41.08 -3.09
CA THR A 127 19.75 39.83 -3.34
C THR A 127 20.59 39.41 -2.14
N VAL A 128 20.32 38.24 -1.57
CA VAL A 128 21.09 37.64 -0.48
C VAL A 128 22.00 36.57 -1.09
N THR A 129 23.33 36.77 -1.06
CA THR A 129 24.29 35.81 -1.67
C THR A 129 24.97 34.89 -0.68
N SER A 130 24.93 35.23 0.62
CA SER A 130 25.32 34.35 1.72
C SER A 130 24.79 34.95 3.02
N MET A 131 24.40 34.11 3.97
CA MET A 131 24.26 34.49 5.37
C MET A 131 25.23 33.71 6.24
N ARG A 132 25.62 34.30 7.37
CA ARG A 132 26.57 33.68 8.30
C ARG A 132 25.95 32.40 8.88
N ASP A 133 26.77 31.38 9.01
CA ASP A 133 26.47 30.16 9.75
C ASP A 133 26.08 30.49 11.22
N GLY A 134 24.85 30.15 11.61
CA GLY A 134 24.55 29.84 13.01
C GLY A 134 24.06 30.93 13.96
N ALA A 135 23.94 32.22 13.58
CA ALA A 135 23.60 33.26 14.57
C ALA A 135 22.47 34.24 14.20
N GLU A 136 22.22 34.56 12.94
CA GLU A 136 21.32 35.68 12.58
C GLU A 136 19.99 35.21 11.97
N GLY A 137 18.84 35.70 12.44
CA GLY A 137 17.60 35.58 11.66
C GLY A 137 17.52 36.58 10.50
N LEU A 138 16.57 36.39 9.59
CA LEU A 138 16.40 37.23 8.39
C LEU A 138 14.94 37.65 8.26
N ASP A 139 14.67 38.94 8.12
CA ASP A 139 13.33 39.50 7.90
C ASP A 139 13.39 40.49 6.75
N VAL A 140 13.12 40.00 5.55
CA VAL A 140 12.92 40.87 4.38
C VAL A 140 11.46 41.30 4.42
N ARG A 141 11.23 42.59 4.63
CA ARG A 141 9.90 43.18 4.65
C ARG A 141 9.54 43.63 3.24
N ASN A 142 8.25 43.70 2.94
CA ASN A 142 7.72 44.47 1.84
C ASN A 142 6.70 45.43 2.45
N THR A 143 6.81 46.72 2.15
CA THR A 143 5.84 47.71 2.60
C THR A 143 4.73 47.81 1.54
N ALA A 144 3.62 47.13 1.79
CA ALA A 144 2.50 47.02 0.85
C ALA A 144 2.13 48.34 0.13
N GLY A 145 2.16 48.30 -1.22
CA GLY A 145 1.31 49.17 -2.06
C GLY A 145 1.96 50.02 -3.14
N GLN A 146 3.24 49.87 -3.49
CA GLN A 146 3.88 50.66 -4.56
C GLN A 146 5.03 49.89 -5.25
N GLY A 147 4.75 48.83 -6.03
CA GLY A 147 5.77 48.20 -6.90
C GLY A 147 5.68 46.68 -7.05
N THR A 148 6.60 46.10 -7.83
CA THR A 148 6.90 44.67 -7.98
C THR A 148 8.28 44.38 -7.36
N ASP A 149 8.31 44.08 -6.06
CA ASP A 149 9.55 43.76 -5.37
C ASP A 149 9.96 42.32 -5.64
N THR A 150 11.25 42.15 -5.94
CA THR A 150 11.90 40.85 -6.14
C THR A 150 12.91 40.59 -5.03
N LEU A 151 12.83 39.42 -4.40
CA LEU A 151 13.82 38.93 -3.46
C LEU A 151 14.55 37.72 -4.06
N ASN A 152 15.86 37.82 -4.26
CA ASN A 152 16.72 36.72 -4.70
C ASN A 152 17.51 36.16 -3.51
N ILE A 153 17.35 34.89 -3.19
CA ILE A 153 18.18 34.17 -2.22
C ILE A 153 19.10 33.23 -3.01
N ASN A 154 20.36 33.61 -3.18
CA ASN A 154 21.36 32.93 -4.01
C ASN A 154 22.41 32.15 -3.20
N GLY A 155 22.36 32.22 -1.88
CA GLY A 155 23.19 31.42 -1.00
C GLY A 155 22.41 31.03 0.25
N ASP A 156 22.84 29.94 0.88
CA ASP A 156 22.07 29.32 1.95
C ASP A 156 21.83 30.27 3.13
N VAL A 157 20.63 30.17 3.69
CA VAL A 157 20.22 30.84 4.92
C VAL A 157 20.41 29.86 6.06
N GLY A 158 21.60 29.89 6.67
CA GLY A 158 22.02 28.84 7.60
C GLY A 158 22.32 27.51 6.89
N THR A 159 22.81 26.53 7.63
CA THR A 159 23.13 25.20 7.09
C THR A 159 22.68 24.11 8.07
N MET A 160 22.62 22.86 7.63
CA MET A 160 22.33 21.70 8.50
C MET A 160 23.24 21.64 9.74
N ALA A 161 24.52 22.01 9.59
CA ALA A 161 25.48 22.02 10.69
C ALA A 161 25.36 23.27 11.58
N MET A 162 24.90 24.39 11.02
CA MET A 162 24.84 25.69 11.69
C MET A 162 23.55 26.43 11.28
N PRO A 163 22.39 25.97 11.76
CA PRO A 163 21.10 26.58 11.41
C PRO A 163 20.95 27.94 12.08
N VAL A 164 20.01 28.77 11.61
CA VAL A 164 19.68 30.06 12.24
C VAL A 164 19.14 29.84 13.67
N THR A 165 19.79 30.40 14.69
CA THR A 165 19.48 30.12 16.12
C THR A 165 18.98 31.32 16.95
N GLN A 166 18.68 32.47 16.35
CA GLN A 166 18.31 33.67 17.13
C GLN A 166 16.99 34.34 16.74
N ASN A 167 16.47 34.14 15.53
CA ASN A 167 15.19 34.71 15.11
C ASN A 167 14.59 33.95 13.90
N ASN A 168 13.32 34.24 13.58
CA ASN A 168 12.63 33.69 12.41
C ASN A 168 13.30 34.12 11.10
N VAL A 169 13.10 33.31 10.07
CA VAL A 169 13.41 33.64 8.68
C VAL A 169 12.10 33.99 7.99
N ILE A 170 11.89 35.26 7.68
CA ILE A 170 10.72 35.77 7.00
C ILE A 170 11.15 36.43 5.70
N LEU A 171 10.70 35.85 4.59
CA LEU A 171 11.04 36.27 3.24
C LEU A 171 9.77 36.83 2.58
N ARG A 172 9.71 38.16 2.44
CA ARG A 172 8.58 38.84 1.80
C ARG A 172 9.01 39.55 0.52
N GLY A 173 8.21 39.41 -0.54
CA GLY A 173 8.30 40.16 -1.78
C GLY A 173 7.08 39.86 -2.66
N GLU A 174 6.80 40.64 -3.71
CA GLU A 174 5.84 40.20 -4.73
C GLU A 174 6.34 38.93 -5.42
N THR A 175 7.66 38.87 -5.70
CA THR A 175 8.37 37.69 -6.22
C THR A 175 9.54 37.31 -5.32
N VAL A 176 9.68 36.04 -4.98
CA VAL A 176 10.81 35.48 -4.21
C VAL A 176 11.49 34.40 -5.05
N ASN A 177 12.66 34.69 -5.60
CA ASN A 177 13.51 33.70 -6.27
C ASN A 177 14.39 32.99 -5.24
N LEU A 178 14.08 31.73 -4.98
CA LEU A 178 14.76 30.91 -4.00
C LEU A 178 15.71 29.95 -4.73
N ASN A 179 17.01 30.25 -4.65
CA ASN A 179 18.08 29.52 -5.33
C ASN A 179 19.04 28.82 -4.35
N ALA A 180 18.64 28.66 -3.10
CA ALA A 180 19.46 28.13 -2.02
C ALA A 180 18.60 27.59 -0.86
N ASP A 181 19.23 26.84 0.04
CA ASP A 181 18.55 26.20 1.17
C ASP A 181 18.31 27.17 2.33
N VAL A 182 17.36 26.84 3.20
CA VAL A 182 17.03 27.60 4.42
C VAL A 182 16.95 26.65 5.60
N TRP A 183 17.82 26.85 6.60
CA TRP A 183 17.92 26.03 7.80
C TRP A 183 17.75 26.90 9.05
N VAL A 184 16.70 26.64 9.82
CA VAL A 184 16.44 27.30 11.10
C VAL A 184 16.47 26.30 12.24
N ALA A 185 16.92 26.72 13.42
CA ALA A 185 16.92 25.92 14.62
C ALA A 185 15.70 26.26 15.47
N ALA A 186 15.33 25.35 16.36
CA ALA A 186 14.29 25.63 17.34
C ALA A 186 14.59 26.88 18.18
N PRO A 187 13.59 27.72 18.49
CA PRO A 187 12.15 27.59 18.21
C PRO A 187 11.67 28.45 17.02
N PHE A 188 12.49 28.68 16.00
CA PHE A 188 12.21 29.69 14.97
C PHE A 188 11.50 29.14 13.73
N ASP A 189 10.75 30.01 13.06
CA ASP A 189 9.92 29.68 11.90
C ASP A 189 10.55 30.11 10.57
N ILE A 190 10.15 29.46 9.48
CA ILE A 190 10.36 29.93 8.11
C ILE A 190 9.02 30.41 7.56
N ARG A 191 8.96 31.66 7.09
CA ARG A 191 7.76 32.21 6.46
C ARG A 191 8.08 32.79 5.10
N LEU A 192 7.41 32.26 4.08
CA LEU A 192 7.46 32.75 2.71
C LEU A 192 6.16 33.51 2.41
N GLU A 193 6.29 34.79 2.05
CA GLU A 193 5.16 35.63 1.64
C GLU A 193 5.44 36.17 0.23
N GLY A 194 4.56 35.86 -0.72
CA GLY A 194 4.74 36.22 -2.14
C GLY A 194 4.80 35.02 -3.08
N ALA A 195 4.88 35.28 -4.38
CA ALA A 195 5.07 34.23 -5.38
C ALA A 195 6.54 33.76 -5.38
N VAL A 196 6.77 32.50 -5.02
CA VAL A 196 8.10 31.89 -4.93
C VAL A 196 8.43 31.16 -6.23
N SER A 197 9.62 31.42 -6.77
CA SER A 197 10.21 30.69 -7.89
C SER A 197 11.48 29.98 -7.45
N LEU A 198 11.54 28.66 -7.62
CA LEU A 198 12.74 27.86 -7.37
C LEU A 198 13.66 27.92 -8.59
N GLY A 199 14.94 28.24 -8.41
CA GLY A 199 15.96 28.15 -9.48
C GLY A 199 16.96 27.02 -9.31
N THR A 200 16.81 26.23 -8.23
CA THR A 200 17.51 24.96 -7.98
C THR A 200 16.62 24.09 -7.09
N ASP A 201 17.05 22.87 -6.82
CA ASP A 201 16.47 22.05 -5.75
C ASP A 201 16.72 22.76 -4.41
N VAL A 202 15.67 22.91 -3.60
CA VAL A 202 15.72 23.68 -2.35
C VAL A 202 15.17 22.87 -1.19
N THR A 203 15.87 22.97 -0.05
CA THR A 203 15.45 22.46 1.26
C THR A 203 15.08 23.61 2.19
N LEU A 204 13.89 23.54 2.77
CA LEU A 204 13.41 24.38 3.87
C LEU A 204 13.33 23.51 5.13
N ASP A 205 14.23 23.71 6.09
CA ASP A 205 14.31 22.88 7.28
C ASP A 205 14.17 23.71 8.56
N ALA A 206 13.17 23.36 9.36
CA ALA A 206 12.87 23.91 10.69
C ALA A 206 12.62 22.76 11.69
N PRO A 207 13.65 21.96 12.05
CA PRO A 207 13.44 20.71 12.74
C PRO A 207 13.32 20.90 14.28
N ALA A 208 12.16 20.47 14.80
CA ALA A 208 11.83 20.04 16.18
C ALA A 208 11.76 21.08 17.34
N ALA A 209 10.53 21.43 17.76
CA ALA A 209 9.99 21.77 19.11
C ALA A 209 8.54 22.31 18.90
N PRO A 210 7.61 22.32 19.88
CA PRO A 210 6.17 22.01 19.71
C PRO A 210 5.31 23.11 19.03
N SER A 211 5.87 23.97 18.20
CA SER A 211 5.20 25.16 17.65
C SER A 211 5.86 25.72 16.37
N GLN A 212 6.81 25.02 15.75
CA GLN A 212 7.54 25.58 14.60
C GLN A 212 6.76 25.35 13.32
N SER A 213 6.52 26.45 12.60
CA SER A 213 5.71 26.46 11.40
C SER A 213 6.56 26.87 10.19
N ILE A 214 6.50 26.08 9.13
CA ILE A 214 6.83 26.57 7.80
C ILE A 214 5.52 27.05 7.17
N ILE A 215 5.40 28.36 6.96
CA ILE A 215 4.20 28.97 6.41
C ILE A 215 4.54 29.53 5.04
N SER A 216 3.88 29.02 4.00
CA SER A 216 3.91 29.64 2.67
C SER A 216 2.55 30.25 2.36
N ALA A 217 2.51 31.57 2.25
CA ALA A 217 1.29 32.33 1.97
C ALA A 217 1.10 32.65 0.47
N GLY A 218 2.05 32.30 -0.39
CA GLY A 218 1.95 32.50 -1.84
C GLY A 218 2.36 31.26 -2.64
N THR A 219 2.19 31.33 -3.97
CA THR A 219 2.41 30.19 -4.87
C THR A 219 3.89 29.81 -4.94
N ILE A 220 4.21 28.51 -5.06
CA ILE A 220 5.60 28.05 -5.22
C ILE A 220 5.73 27.33 -6.55
N ASN A 221 6.65 27.75 -7.42
CA ASN A 221 6.80 27.20 -8.77
C ASN A 221 8.27 26.98 -9.14
N GLY A 222 8.54 26.19 -10.17
CA GLY A 222 9.86 26.01 -10.77
C GLY A 222 10.19 24.55 -11.03
N PRO A 223 10.97 24.21 -12.07
CA PRO A 223 11.21 22.81 -12.50
C PRO A 223 12.23 22.08 -11.62
N HIS A 224 12.10 22.22 -10.29
CA HIS A 224 13.03 21.75 -9.28
C HIS A 224 12.31 21.05 -8.14
N VAL A 225 13.07 20.32 -7.32
CA VAL A 225 12.55 19.61 -6.15
C VAL A 225 12.47 20.58 -4.96
N LEU A 226 11.32 20.56 -4.28
CA LEU A 226 11.13 21.26 -3.02
C LEU A 226 11.09 20.25 -1.87
N THR A 227 12.00 20.40 -0.91
CA THR A 227 12.01 19.62 0.34
C THR A 227 11.66 20.53 1.51
N ILE A 228 10.70 20.12 2.35
CA ILE A 228 10.20 20.88 3.49
C ILE A 228 10.18 19.98 4.71
N HIS A 229 10.90 20.36 5.77
CA HIS A 229 10.86 19.67 7.06
C HIS A 229 10.49 20.67 8.16
N GLY A 230 9.39 20.45 8.87
CA GLY A 230 8.98 21.30 10.00
C GLY A 230 8.12 20.53 10.99
N SER A 231 7.87 21.04 12.21
CA SER A 231 6.88 20.40 13.09
C SER A 231 5.44 20.65 12.64
N SER A 232 5.18 21.82 12.05
CA SER A 232 3.91 22.16 11.40
C SER A 232 4.24 22.79 10.05
N VAL A 233 3.60 22.34 8.99
CA VAL A 233 3.80 22.85 7.64
C VAL A 233 2.45 23.28 7.11
N ASP A 234 2.27 24.59 6.91
CA ASP A 234 1.02 25.19 6.41
C ASP A 234 1.28 25.86 5.06
N LEU A 235 0.96 25.13 3.99
CA LEU A 235 1.07 25.59 2.61
C LEU A 235 -0.31 26.13 2.21
N GLN A 236 -0.45 27.46 2.12
CA GLN A 236 -1.75 28.12 2.00
C GLN A 236 -2.13 28.47 0.55
N SER A 237 -1.26 28.18 -0.43
CA SER A 237 -1.43 28.58 -1.83
C SER A 237 -0.89 27.52 -2.78
N GLU A 238 -1.41 27.51 -4.01
CA GLU A 238 -1.11 26.52 -5.05
C GLU A 238 0.40 26.33 -5.29
N ILE A 239 0.83 25.07 -5.39
CA ILE A 239 2.20 24.67 -5.67
C ILE A 239 2.28 24.11 -7.09
N GLY A 240 3.17 24.66 -7.91
CA GLY A 240 3.46 24.19 -9.26
C GLY A 240 2.41 24.53 -10.31
N GLY A 241 1.38 25.31 -9.98
CA GLY A 241 0.29 25.67 -10.89
C GLY A 241 0.71 26.48 -12.13
N LEU A 242 1.66 27.39 -11.97
CA LEU A 242 2.20 28.22 -13.07
C LEU A 242 3.46 27.61 -13.70
N GLY A 243 4.14 26.74 -12.96
CA GLY A 243 5.35 26.05 -13.37
C GLY A 243 5.55 24.80 -12.51
N PRO A 244 5.23 23.60 -13.02
CA PRO A 244 5.24 22.36 -12.24
C PRO A 244 6.58 22.11 -11.54
N LEU A 245 6.52 21.62 -10.29
CA LEU A 245 7.73 21.19 -9.60
C LEU A 245 8.31 19.90 -10.22
N ALA A 246 9.61 19.68 -10.08
CA ALA A 246 10.19 18.37 -10.40
C ALA A 246 9.79 17.32 -9.34
N GLY A 247 9.55 17.73 -8.10
CA GLY A 247 9.03 16.89 -7.04
C GLY A 247 8.77 17.68 -5.75
N LEU A 248 8.01 17.09 -4.84
CA LEU A 248 7.70 17.67 -3.53
C LEU A 248 7.95 16.62 -2.44
N ILE A 249 8.78 16.97 -1.46
CA ILE A 249 8.98 16.19 -0.25
C ILE A 249 8.61 17.10 0.92
N ALA A 250 7.60 16.72 1.70
CA ALA A 250 7.18 17.51 2.86
C ALA A 250 7.01 16.61 4.08
N SER A 251 7.52 17.04 5.23
CA SER A 251 7.34 16.32 6.48
C SER A 251 7.04 17.22 7.67
N GLY A 252 6.12 16.79 8.53
CA GLY A 252 5.85 17.44 9.82
C GLY A 252 4.71 16.81 10.61
N ASP A 253 4.62 17.11 11.90
CA ASP A 253 3.57 16.58 12.78
C ASP A 253 2.19 16.94 12.23
N ASP A 254 1.97 18.22 11.90
CA ASP A 254 0.81 18.72 11.17
C ASP A 254 1.23 19.16 9.76
N LEU A 255 0.62 18.62 8.72
CA LEU A 255 0.90 19.01 7.34
C LEU A 255 -0.40 19.40 6.63
N ARG A 256 -0.51 20.67 6.24
CA ARG A 256 -1.60 21.17 5.41
C ARG A 256 -1.12 21.42 3.98
N VAL A 257 -1.75 20.74 3.02
CA VAL A 257 -1.34 20.77 1.61
C VAL A 257 -2.48 21.32 0.73
N PRO A 258 -2.22 22.37 -0.09
CA PRO A 258 -3.17 22.96 -1.02
C PRO A 258 -3.14 22.19 -2.35
N ASP A 259 -3.64 22.79 -3.43
CA ASP A 259 -3.44 22.25 -4.78
C ASP A 259 -1.95 22.14 -5.11
N VAL A 260 -1.55 20.98 -5.66
CA VAL A 260 -0.15 20.67 -6.00
C VAL A 260 -0.08 20.13 -7.42
N THR A 261 0.86 20.64 -8.21
CA THR A 261 1.18 20.15 -9.55
C THR A 261 2.68 19.86 -9.64
N VAL A 262 3.03 18.59 -9.86
CA VAL A 262 4.43 18.15 -10.04
C VAL A 262 4.61 17.38 -11.36
N THR A 263 5.86 17.21 -11.78
CA THR A 263 6.25 16.34 -12.91
C THR A 263 6.90 15.04 -12.47
N GLY A 264 7.35 14.96 -11.21
CA GLY A 264 7.90 13.74 -10.60
C GLY A 264 7.10 13.30 -9.37
N ASP A 265 7.80 12.98 -8.29
CA ASP A 265 7.24 12.35 -7.11
C ASP A 265 6.72 13.37 -6.09
N VAL A 266 5.70 12.96 -5.32
CA VAL A 266 5.25 13.65 -4.10
C VAL A 266 5.38 12.68 -2.92
N THR A 267 6.10 13.08 -1.88
CA THR A 267 6.24 12.33 -0.63
C THR A 267 5.84 13.20 0.55
N LEU A 268 4.81 12.81 1.28
CA LEU A 268 4.30 13.50 2.45
C LEU A 268 4.48 12.60 3.68
N LYS A 269 5.22 13.07 4.69
CA LYS A 269 5.42 12.35 5.96
C LYS A 269 4.84 13.12 7.14
N THR A 270 3.72 12.67 7.68
CA THR A 270 3.02 13.44 8.71
C THR A 270 2.17 12.59 9.63
N ASP A 271 2.06 13.00 10.89
CA ASP A 271 1.16 12.36 11.85
C ASP A 271 -0.28 12.84 11.67
N GLN A 272 -0.49 14.09 11.21
CA GLN A 272 -1.79 14.65 10.88
C GLN A 272 -1.78 15.40 9.53
N LEU A 273 -2.36 14.76 8.52
CA LEU A 273 -2.51 15.34 7.18
C LEU A 273 -3.85 16.07 7.03
N ILE A 274 -3.80 17.33 6.64
CA ILE A 274 -4.97 18.16 6.36
C ILE A 274 -4.95 18.56 4.88
N PHE A 275 -5.95 18.14 4.13
CA PHE A 275 -6.22 18.70 2.81
C PHE A 275 -7.37 19.69 2.90
N ASP A 276 -7.26 20.78 2.15
CA ASP A 276 -8.38 21.68 1.99
C ASP A 276 -9.49 21.02 1.15
N PRO A 277 -10.77 21.33 1.40
CA PRO A 277 -11.85 20.74 0.63
C PRO A 277 -11.71 21.04 -0.86
N GLY A 278 -11.56 19.98 -1.68
CA GLY A 278 -11.39 20.10 -3.13
C GLY A 278 -9.95 20.18 -3.61
N THR A 279 -8.96 19.96 -2.72
CA THR A 279 -7.55 19.88 -3.09
C THR A 279 -7.32 18.89 -4.25
N VAL A 280 -6.67 19.36 -5.30
CA VAL A 280 -6.22 18.55 -6.44
C VAL A 280 -4.70 18.43 -6.40
N ILE A 281 -4.22 17.19 -6.37
CA ILE A 281 -2.80 16.87 -6.49
C ILE A 281 -2.60 16.19 -7.83
N THR A 282 -1.88 16.84 -8.73
CA THR A 282 -1.53 16.29 -10.03
C THR A 282 -0.04 16.00 -10.11
N GLY A 283 0.30 14.87 -10.73
CA GLY A 283 1.68 14.46 -10.90
C GLY A 283 1.86 13.49 -12.05
N ALA A 284 3.10 13.08 -12.30
CA ALA A 284 3.43 12.00 -13.23
C ALA A 284 4.34 10.92 -12.62
N GLY A 285 4.85 11.14 -11.39
CA GLY A 285 5.64 10.17 -10.63
C GLY A 285 4.77 9.30 -9.70
N ASN A 286 5.31 9.05 -8.51
CA ASN A 286 4.63 8.37 -7.41
C ASN A 286 4.07 9.39 -6.40
N PHE A 287 2.94 9.06 -5.79
CA PHE A 287 2.38 9.82 -4.67
C PHE A 287 2.41 8.95 -3.42
N THR A 288 3.17 9.35 -2.41
CA THR A 288 3.35 8.61 -1.16
C THR A 288 2.98 9.47 0.04
N VAL A 289 2.15 8.91 0.93
CA VAL A 289 1.81 9.50 2.22
C VAL A 289 2.15 8.48 3.30
N ALA A 290 2.89 8.84 4.33
CA ALA A 290 3.23 7.96 5.45
C ALA A 290 3.23 8.73 6.79
N PRO A 291 3.08 8.06 7.93
CA PRO A 291 3.29 8.70 9.22
C PRO A 291 4.72 9.24 9.36
N LEU A 292 4.89 10.33 10.13
CA LEU A 292 6.22 10.84 10.43
C LEU A 292 6.91 9.94 11.45
N THR A 293 6.16 9.52 12.46
CA THR A 293 6.65 8.67 13.55
C THR A 293 6.28 7.19 13.32
N PRO A 294 7.25 6.25 13.38
CA PRO A 294 6.97 4.82 13.34
C PRO A 294 5.94 4.39 14.38
N GLY A 295 5.02 3.53 13.98
CA GLY A 295 3.97 2.96 14.83
C GLY A 295 2.74 3.86 15.04
N GLN A 296 2.61 4.95 14.28
CA GLN A 296 1.44 5.83 14.36
C GLN A 296 0.25 5.34 13.53
N THR A 297 -0.92 5.89 13.88
CA THR A 297 -2.15 5.75 13.11
C THR A 297 -2.25 6.88 12.09
N MET A 298 -2.46 6.53 10.83
CA MET A 298 -2.80 7.48 9.77
C MET A 298 -4.31 7.47 9.52
N ILE A 299 -4.94 8.65 9.54
CA ILE A 299 -6.36 8.82 9.23
C ILE A 299 -6.47 9.54 7.90
N LEU A 300 -7.05 8.90 6.89
CA LEU A 300 -7.26 9.51 5.58
C LEU A 300 -8.54 10.36 5.61
N PRO A 301 -8.48 11.69 5.32
CA PRO A 301 -9.55 12.63 5.64
C PRO A 301 -10.81 12.52 4.78
N VAL A 302 -11.85 13.21 5.26
CA VAL A 302 -13.25 13.13 4.83
C VAL A 302 -13.53 14.08 3.66
N ASN A 303 -13.59 13.54 2.43
CA ASN A 303 -13.89 14.24 1.17
C ASN A 303 -12.78 15.16 0.62
N GLY A 304 -12.43 14.97 -0.65
CA GLY A 304 -11.97 16.08 -1.49
C GLY A 304 -10.51 16.05 -1.96
N ILE A 305 -9.78 14.95 -1.80
CA ILE A 305 -8.50 14.81 -2.50
C ILE A 305 -8.77 14.17 -3.85
N THR A 306 -8.43 14.87 -4.93
CA THR A 306 -8.33 14.27 -6.26
C THR A 306 -6.86 14.12 -6.60
N THR A 307 -6.35 12.89 -6.59
CA THR A 307 -5.02 12.56 -7.10
C THR A 307 -5.13 12.13 -8.56
N ALA A 308 -4.45 12.83 -9.46
CA ALA A 308 -4.54 12.55 -10.90
C ALA A 308 -3.16 12.51 -11.57
N GLY A 309 -3.03 11.63 -12.57
CA GLY A 309 -1.82 11.52 -13.41
C GLY A 309 -0.66 10.72 -12.82
N PHE A 310 -0.68 10.42 -11.51
CA PHE A 310 0.34 9.59 -10.87
C PHE A 310 0.34 8.15 -11.41
N MET A 311 1.53 7.56 -11.53
CA MET A 311 1.69 6.16 -11.92
C MET A 311 1.26 5.20 -10.81
N HIS A 312 1.52 5.57 -9.56
CA HIS A 312 1.21 4.74 -8.40
C HIS A 312 0.96 5.62 -7.16
N GLN A 313 0.04 5.18 -6.29
CA GLN A 313 -0.27 5.83 -5.02
C GLN A 313 0.02 4.88 -3.86
N THR A 314 0.70 5.37 -2.82
CA THR A 314 0.98 4.59 -1.62
C THR A 314 0.57 5.36 -0.37
N PHE A 315 -0.27 4.73 0.46
CA PHE A 315 -0.71 5.25 1.75
C PHE A 315 -0.16 4.35 2.85
N GLY A 316 0.71 4.90 3.70
CA GLY A 316 1.47 4.23 4.74
C GLY A 316 2.77 3.59 4.26
N ASP A 317 3.54 3.05 5.19
CA ASP A 317 4.73 2.24 4.97
C ASP A 317 4.78 1.06 5.95
N MET A 318 5.90 0.32 5.95
CA MET A 318 6.10 -0.85 6.83
C MET A 318 6.10 -0.51 8.32
N ASP A 319 6.31 0.77 8.66
CA ASP A 319 6.34 1.25 10.03
C ASP A 319 4.99 1.82 10.47
N THR A 320 4.01 1.98 9.58
CA THR A 320 2.64 2.40 9.93
C THR A 320 1.95 1.32 10.77
N ALA A 321 1.47 1.67 11.97
CA ALA A 321 0.71 0.74 12.78
C ALA A 321 -0.72 0.56 12.28
N HIS A 322 -1.38 1.65 11.87
CA HIS A 322 -2.81 1.60 11.56
C HIS A 322 -3.19 2.62 10.49
N ILE A 323 -3.96 2.23 9.49
CA ILE A 323 -4.64 3.14 8.56
C ILE A 323 -6.14 3.10 8.82
N ILE A 324 -6.79 4.26 8.91
CA ILE A 324 -8.24 4.38 9.00
C ILE A 324 -8.76 5.22 7.83
N ILE A 325 -9.59 4.61 6.98
CA ILE A 325 -10.26 5.24 5.84
C ILE A 325 -11.68 5.58 6.28
N VAL A 326 -11.91 6.86 6.63
CA VAL A 326 -13.15 7.33 7.24
C VAL A 326 -14.16 7.89 6.23
N SER A 327 -13.90 7.83 4.93
CA SER A 327 -14.79 8.33 3.87
C SER A 327 -14.63 7.61 2.56
N ASP A 328 -15.60 7.80 1.66
CA ASP A 328 -15.52 7.25 0.31
C ASP A 328 -14.26 7.78 -0.39
N LEU A 329 -13.50 6.86 -0.98
CA LEU A 329 -12.23 7.16 -1.65
C LEU A 329 -12.30 6.71 -3.10
N VAL A 330 -12.11 7.62 -4.06
CA VAL A 330 -12.05 7.30 -5.48
C VAL A 330 -10.59 7.30 -5.93
N LEU A 331 -10.11 6.16 -6.41
CA LEU A 331 -8.72 5.96 -6.81
C LEU A 331 -8.52 6.35 -8.27
N GLY A 332 -7.64 7.32 -8.51
CA GLY A 332 -7.28 7.77 -9.87
C GLY A 332 -6.26 6.89 -10.59
N THR A 333 -5.61 5.97 -9.88
CA THR A 333 -4.55 5.07 -10.38
C THR A 333 -4.38 3.87 -9.44
N ASP A 334 -3.46 2.96 -9.75
CA ASP A 334 -3.14 1.83 -8.89
C ASP A 334 -2.67 2.30 -7.52
N THR A 335 -3.27 1.75 -6.46
CA THR A 335 -3.07 2.24 -5.08
C THR A 335 -2.72 1.12 -4.13
N THR A 336 -1.71 1.33 -3.29
CA THR A 336 -1.31 0.42 -2.22
C THR A 336 -1.48 1.08 -0.85
N PHE A 337 -2.15 0.39 0.06
CA PHE A 337 -2.19 0.74 1.49
C PHE A 337 -1.22 -0.17 2.25
N VAL A 338 -0.36 0.40 3.10
CA VAL A 338 0.65 -0.35 3.87
C VAL A 338 0.55 0.01 5.35
N ALA A 339 0.11 -0.93 6.18
CA ALA A 339 0.08 -0.80 7.64
C ALA A 339 -0.19 -2.15 8.33
N ASP A 340 0.21 -2.31 9.58
CA ASP A 340 -0.10 -3.52 10.36
C ASP A 340 -1.61 -3.80 10.41
N VAL A 341 -2.41 -2.75 10.66
CA VAL A 341 -3.87 -2.76 10.61
C VAL A 341 -4.38 -1.78 9.55
N ILE A 342 -5.36 -2.18 8.73
CA ILE A 342 -6.04 -1.29 7.78
C ILE A 342 -7.55 -1.40 7.97
N ASP A 343 -8.20 -0.30 8.35
CA ASP A 343 -9.64 -0.21 8.51
C ASP A 343 -10.24 0.66 7.40
N SER A 344 -11.10 0.06 6.57
CA SER A 344 -11.94 0.81 5.65
C SER A 344 -13.37 0.88 6.17
N LEU A 345 -13.79 2.05 6.64
CA LEU A 345 -15.15 2.26 7.16
C LEU A 345 -16.16 2.59 6.06
N ASN A 346 -15.71 2.89 4.84
CA ASN A 346 -16.53 3.38 3.71
C ASN A 346 -16.07 2.76 2.38
N ASP A 347 -16.67 3.18 1.27
CA ASP A 347 -16.47 2.57 -0.05
C ASP A 347 -15.18 3.09 -0.71
N ILE A 348 -14.32 2.20 -1.21
CA ILE A 348 -13.14 2.53 -2.03
C ILE A 348 -13.50 2.21 -3.48
N ASP A 349 -13.76 3.24 -4.29
CA ASP A 349 -13.98 3.08 -5.72
C ASP A 349 -12.64 3.03 -6.45
N ASN A 350 -12.25 1.86 -6.91
CA ASN A 350 -11.00 1.66 -7.65
C ASN A 350 -11.08 2.16 -9.10
N ALA A 351 -12.27 2.51 -9.61
CA ALA A 351 -12.50 3.04 -10.95
C ALA A 351 -11.86 2.23 -12.10
N GLY A 352 -11.61 0.93 -11.89
CA GLY A 352 -10.94 0.05 -12.85
C GLY A 352 -9.42 -0.14 -12.62
N ASN A 353 -8.84 0.56 -11.65
CA ASN A 353 -7.44 0.41 -11.24
C ASN A 353 -7.29 -0.68 -10.16
N SER A 354 -6.07 -1.19 -10.00
CA SER A 354 -5.78 -2.18 -8.95
C SER A 354 -5.65 -1.51 -7.58
N VAL A 355 -6.14 -2.19 -6.54
CA VAL A 355 -5.95 -1.79 -5.15
C VAL A 355 -5.26 -2.90 -4.38
N GLU A 356 -4.19 -2.58 -3.66
CA GLU A 356 -3.46 -3.52 -2.81
C GLU A 356 -3.55 -3.10 -1.34
N PHE A 357 -3.89 -4.04 -0.47
CA PHE A 357 -3.82 -3.89 0.98
C PHE A 357 -2.67 -4.75 1.52
N ARG A 358 -1.59 -4.11 1.96
CA ARG A 358 -0.43 -4.75 2.57
C ARG A 358 -0.52 -4.59 4.10
N GLY A 359 -0.95 -5.64 4.78
CA GLY A 359 -1.19 -5.59 6.22
C GLY A 359 -1.32 -6.97 6.86
N ASN A 360 -1.42 -7.00 8.19
CA ASN A 360 -1.67 -8.25 8.93
C ASN A 360 -3.15 -8.38 9.30
N THR A 361 -3.83 -7.26 9.57
CA THR A 361 -5.28 -7.22 9.80
C THR A 361 -5.93 -6.19 8.88
N ILE A 362 -6.88 -6.63 8.06
CA ILE A 362 -7.55 -5.79 7.07
C ILE A 362 -9.04 -5.87 7.34
N ASN A 363 -9.61 -4.78 7.85
CA ASN A 363 -11.02 -4.65 8.19
C ASN A 363 -11.74 -3.87 7.09
N LEU A 364 -12.43 -4.62 6.25
CA LEU A 364 -13.30 -4.14 5.20
C LEU A 364 -14.68 -3.89 5.82
N GLY A 365 -15.17 -2.65 5.73
CA GLY A 365 -16.53 -2.28 6.12
C GLY A 365 -17.59 -3.01 5.28
N ASN A 366 -18.86 -2.60 5.39
CA ASN A 366 -19.96 -3.33 4.74
C ASN A 366 -19.93 -3.29 3.19
N ARG A 367 -19.18 -2.38 2.56
CA ARG A 367 -19.17 -2.14 1.10
C ARG A 367 -17.84 -1.57 0.55
N PRO A 368 -16.68 -2.02 1.03
CA PRO A 368 -15.49 -1.20 1.05
C PRO A 368 -14.74 -1.12 -0.27
N ILE A 369 -15.11 -1.87 -1.31
CA ILE A 369 -14.46 -1.79 -2.62
C ILE A 369 -15.53 -1.77 -3.72
N VAL A 370 -15.43 -0.83 -4.65
CA VAL A 370 -16.32 -0.64 -5.81
C VAL A 370 -15.43 -0.44 -7.05
N GLY A 371 -15.92 -0.83 -8.22
CA GLY A 371 -15.18 -0.73 -9.48
C GLY A 371 -14.80 -2.09 -10.05
N GLY A 372 -14.01 -2.09 -11.13
CA GLY A 372 -13.70 -3.29 -11.93
C GLY A 372 -12.23 -3.71 -11.93
N GLY A 373 -11.35 -3.00 -11.24
CA GLY A 373 -9.94 -3.39 -11.15
C GLY A 373 -9.70 -4.47 -10.11
N ASP A 374 -8.50 -5.07 -10.13
CA ASP A 374 -8.13 -6.18 -9.22
C ASP A 374 -7.95 -5.72 -7.77
N THR A 375 -8.23 -6.61 -6.83
CA THR A 375 -7.98 -6.40 -5.40
C THR A 375 -6.93 -7.38 -4.89
N LEU A 376 -5.83 -6.85 -4.36
CA LEU A 376 -4.72 -7.62 -3.80
C LEU A 376 -4.69 -7.48 -2.28
N PHE A 377 -4.44 -8.59 -1.59
CA PHE A 377 -4.16 -8.62 -0.15
C PHE A 377 -2.80 -9.28 0.05
N THR A 378 -1.88 -8.57 0.69
CA THR A 378 -0.51 -9.03 0.91
C THR A 378 -0.17 -8.97 2.40
N SER A 379 0.46 -10.00 2.95
CA SER A 379 0.94 -9.94 4.34
C SER A 379 2.18 -9.05 4.47
N LEU A 380 2.42 -8.49 5.65
CA LEU A 380 3.68 -7.77 5.96
C LEU A 380 4.82 -8.70 6.37
N GLY A 381 4.55 -10.00 6.50
CA GLY A 381 5.56 -11.00 6.83
C GLY A 381 5.08 -12.43 6.64
N ASP A 382 6.02 -13.29 6.27
CA ASP A 382 5.79 -14.68 5.85
C ASP A 382 5.24 -15.59 6.99
N ASP A 383 5.47 -15.25 8.26
CA ASP A 383 5.08 -16.06 9.43
C ASP A 383 3.92 -15.45 10.25
N VAL A 384 3.22 -14.46 9.71
CA VAL A 384 2.12 -13.77 10.41
C VAL A 384 0.77 -14.27 9.92
N LEU A 385 -0.28 -14.23 10.74
CA LEU A 385 -1.64 -14.49 10.25
C LEU A 385 -2.18 -13.26 9.51
N LEU A 386 -2.46 -13.39 8.21
CA LEU A 386 -3.21 -12.39 7.45
C LEU A 386 -4.70 -12.58 7.72
N THR A 387 -5.31 -11.61 8.40
CA THR A 387 -6.75 -11.60 8.70
C THR A 387 -7.47 -10.60 7.81
N ILE A 388 -8.43 -11.07 7.03
CA ILE A 388 -9.30 -10.25 6.18
C ILE A 388 -10.73 -10.36 6.72
N ASN A 389 -11.19 -9.28 7.34
CA ASN A 389 -12.52 -9.17 7.92
C ASN A 389 -13.43 -8.35 7.00
N GLY A 390 -14.69 -8.74 6.84
CA GLY A 390 -15.65 -8.06 5.98
C GLY A 390 -15.94 -8.80 4.68
N ASP A 391 -17.04 -8.44 4.03
CA ASP A 391 -17.51 -9.12 2.82
C ASP A 391 -16.76 -8.61 1.58
N ILE A 392 -16.15 -9.53 0.83
CA ILE A 392 -15.42 -9.24 -0.41
C ILE A 392 -16.33 -9.66 -1.57
N GLY A 393 -17.02 -8.70 -2.21
CA GLY A 393 -17.95 -9.00 -3.30
C GLY A 393 -19.25 -8.22 -3.20
N ALA A 394 -19.26 -6.95 -3.61
CA ALA A 394 -20.47 -6.14 -3.57
C ALA A 394 -21.32 -6.23 -4.86
N ARG A 395 -22.59 -5.85 -4.70
CA ARG A 395 -23.75 -5.97 -5.63
C ARG A 395 -23.56 -5.40 -7.05
N TYR A 396 -22.44 -4.73 -7.35
CA TYR A 396 -22.19 -4.01 -8.61
C TYR A 396 -20.91 -4.43 -9.35
N TRP A 397 -20.21 -5.47 -8.88
CA TRP A 397 -19.00 -5.93 -9.55
C TRP A 397 -19.36 -6.83 -10.73
N SER A 398 -18.76 -6.57 -11.88
CA SER A 398 -18.49 -7.58 -12.88
C SER A 398 -17.02 -7.40 -13.22
N ASP A 399 -16.21 -8.43 -12.99
CA ASP A 399 -14.85 -8.61 -13.54
C ASP A 399 -13.63 -8.35 -12.61
N THR A 400 -13.79 -8.12 -11.30
CA THR A 400 -12.65 -7.97 -10.37
C THR A 400 -12.06 -9.32 -9.95
N ASN A 401 -10.74 -9.52 -10.12
CA ASN A 401 -10.04 -10.64 -9.48
C ASN A 401 -9.63 -10.29 -8.05
N VAL A 402 -9.69 -11.28 -7.18
CA VAL A 402 -9.18 -11.18 -5.80
C VAL A 402 -7.96 -12.07 -5.69
N ILE A 403 -6.83 -11.46 -5.36
CA ILE A 403 -5.55 -12.14 -5.19
C ILE A 403 -5.10 -11.95 -3.74
N VAL A 404 -4.76 -13.04 -3.08
CA VAL A 404 -4.16 -13.01 -1.75
C VAL A 404 -2.79 -13.65 -1.82
N ASP A 405 -1.75 -12.89 -1.49
CA ASP A 405 -0.36 -13.36 -1.45
C ASP A 405 0.19 -13.26 -0.03
N HIS A 406 0.43 -14.40 0.59
CA HIS A 406 0.90 -14.48 1.97
C HIS A 406 2.42 -14.79 2.06
N GLY A 407 3.09 -15.01 0.91
CA GLY A 407 4.48 -15.43 0.88
C GLY A 407 4.70 -16.89 1.30
N PRO A 408 5.96 -17.37 1.32
CA PRO A 408 6.30 -18.78 1.47
C PRO A 408 6.40 -19.30 2.92
N GLY A 409 6.03 -18.52 3.94
CA GLY A 409 6.24 -18.88 5.35
C GLY A 409 5.14 -19.74 5.98
N THR A 410 5.12 -19.80 7.32
CA THR A 410 4.18 -20.65 8.07
C THR A 410 2.89 -19.96 8.48
N GLY A 411 2.80 -18.64 8.25
CA GLY A 411 1.59 -17.89 8.56
C GLY A 411 0.40 -18.32 7.69
N GLY A 412 -0.81 -18.06 8.18
CA GLY A 412 -2.04 -18.44 7.50
C GLY A 412 -2.79 -17.25 6.91
N VAL A 413 -3.87 -17.55 6.21
CA VAL A 413 -4.88 -16.59 5.75
C VAL A 413 -6.21 -16.91 6.43
N LEU A 414 -6.86 -15.91 7.01
CA LEU A 414 -8.16 -16.02 7.64
C LEU A 414 -9.14 -15.03 7.02
N PHE A 415 -10.19 -15.54 6.39
CA PHE A 415 -11.33 -14.77 5.89
C PHE A 415 -12.50 -14.87 6.88
N ASN A 416 -12.90 -13.73 7.44
CA ASN A 416 -13.97 -13.60 8.43
C ASN A 416 -15.27 -12.96 7.89
N GLY A 417 -15.35 -12.69 6.59
CA GLY A 417 -16.58 -12.31 5.91
C GLY A 417 -16.92 -13.29 4.79
N SER A 418 -18.00 -13.03 4.06
CA SER A 418 -18.33 -13.79 2.86
C SER A 418 -17.56 -13.28 1.64
N LEU A 419 -17.22 -14.19 0.74
CA LEU A 419 -16.75 -13.86 -0.61
C LEU A 419 -17.96 -13.94 -1.53
N GLY A 420 -18.49 -12.76 -1.90
CA GLY A 420 -19.76 -12.57 -2.60
C GLY A 420 -19.73 -12.99 -4.07
N ALA A 421 -20.92 -13.11 -4.69
CA ALA A 421 -21.17 -13.74 -5.99
C ALA A 421 -20.54 -13.10 -7.25
N ASN A 422 -19.71 -12.07 -7.09
CA ASN A 422 -19.24 -11.23 -8.17
C ASN A 422 -17.70 -11.11 -8.24
N VAL A 423 -16.96 -11.91 -7.47
CA VAL A 423 -15.52 -12.06 -7.70
C VAL A 423 -15.33 -12.82 -9.00
N ASN A 424 -14.51 -12.33 -9.93
CA ASN A 424 -14.18 -13.06 -11.16
C ASN A 424 -13.34 -14.28 -10.80
N ASP A 425 -12.04 -14.14 -10.59
CA ASP A 425 -11.19 -15.20 -10.07
C ASP A 425 -10.80 -14.95 -8.62
N LEU A 426 -10.76 -16.01 -7.80
CA LEU A 426 -10.14 -15.97 -6.48
C LEU A 426 -8.83 -16.78 -6.54
N THR A 427 -7.72 -16.12 -6.29
CA THR A 427 -6.41 -16.77 -6.12
C THR A 427 -5.88 -16.53 -4.72
N VAL A 428 -5.60 -17.59 -3.98
CA VAL A 428 -4.94 -17.52 -2.67
C VAL A 428 -3.62 -18.28 -2.76
N LEU A 429 -2.51 -17.56 -2.61
CA LEU A 429 -1.15 -18.07 -2.57
C LEU A 429 -0.68 -18.06 -1.11
N GLY A 430 -1.16 -19.04 -0.34
CA GLY A 430 -0.76 -19.23 1.06
C GLY A 430 0.19 -20.41 1.22
N ALA A 431 1.18 -20.28 2.11
CA ALA A 431 2.03 -21.41 2.51
C ALA A 431 1.55 -22.11 3.80
N GLY A 432 0.86 -21.39 4.71
CA GLY A 432 0.18 -21.96 5.87
C GLY A 432 -1.29 -22.32 5.63
N ALA A 433 -2.11 -22.27 6.69
CA ALA A 433 -3.52 -22.63 6.64
C ALA A 433 -4.39 -21.51 6.06
N VAL A 434 -5.35 -21.85 5.19
CA VAL A 434 -6.35 -20.92 4.63
C VAL A 434 -7.73 -21.24 5.23
N ASN A 435 -8.35 -20.29 5.91
CA ASN A 435 -9.60 -20.50 6.64
C ASN A 435 -10.70 -19.55 6.16
N PHE A 436 -11.81 -20.11 5.69
CA PHE A 436 -13.05 -19.38 5.40
C PHE A 436 -14.07 -19.68 6.49
N THR A 437 -14.32 -18.71 7.38
CA THR A 437 -15.17 -18.91 8.56
C THR A 437 -16.63 -18.60 8.33
N SER A 438 -16.97 -17.88 7.26
CA SER A 438 -18.36 -17.61 6.89
C SER A 438 -19.10 -18.90 6.52
N PRO A 439 -20.33 -19.12 7.03
CA PRO A 439 -21.18 -20.23 6.62
C PRO A 439 -21.73 -20.05 5.20
N GLU A 440 -21.52 -18.90 4.57
CA GLU A 440 -21.81 -18.68 3.16
C GLU A 440 -20.71 -19.32 2.30
N ALA A 441 -21.10 -19.85 1.14
CA ALA A 441 -20.14 -20.42 0.21
C ALA A 441 -19.20 -19.34 -0.33
N VAL A 442 -17.92 -19.67 -0.47
CA VAL A 442 -16.97 -18.84 -1.22
C VAL A 442 -17.41 -18.83 -2.69
N ASN A 443 -17.80 -17.68 -3.22
CA ASN A 443 -18.45 -17.60 -4.53
C ASN A 443 -17.61 -16.81 -5.54
N GLY A 444 -17.22 -17.47 -6.63
CA GLY A 444 -16.52 -16.89 -7.77
C GLY A 444 -17.29 -17.14 -9.08
N MET A 445 -17.22 -16.17 -9.98
CA MET A 445 -17.74 -16.27 -11.34
C MET A 445 -16.82 -17.07 -12.25
N GLY A 446 -15.51 -16.94 -12.08
CA GLY A 446 -14.45 -17.65 -12.78
C GLY A 446 -13.88 -18.81 -11.95
N HIS A 447 -12.56 -18.87 -11.81
CA HIS A 447 -11.78 -19.93 -11.17
C HIS A 447 -11.56 -19.65 -9.66
N LEU A 448 -11.54 -20.72 -8.85
CA LEU A 448 -10.96 -20.67 -7.50
C LEU A 448 -9.67 -21.48 -7.47
N ASN A 449 -8.57 -20.82 -7.20
CA ASN A 449 -7.24 -21.42 -7.03
C ASN A 449 -6.74 -21.10 -5.63
N ILE A 450 -6.82 -22.08 -4.72
CA ILE A 450 -6.47 -21.87 -3.31
C ILE A 450 -5.32 -22.81 -2.95
N VAL A 451 -4.22 -22.23 -2.51
CA VAL A 451 -3.02 -22.95 -2.06
C VAL A 451 -2.84 -22.72 -0.57
N GLY A 452 -2.67 -23.81 0.19
CA GLY A 452 -2.39 -23.79 1.62
C GLY A 452 -2.09 -25.19 2.16
N SER A 453 -1.43 -25.30 3.31
CA SER A 453 -1.19 -26.61 3.94
C SER A 453 -2.51 -27.29 4.35
N THR A 454 -3.45 -26.49 4.87
CA THR A 454 -4.84 -26.88 5.09
C THR A 454 -5.78 -25.80 4.57
N ILE A 455 -6.93 -26.19 4.04
CA ILE A 455 -7.96 -25.31 3.49
C ILE A 455 -9.30 -25.63 4.16
N SER A 456 -9.80 -24.71 4.97
CA SER A 456 -11.01 -24.91 5.76
C SER A 456 -12.20 -24.12 5.22
N PHE A 457 -13.37 -24.76 5.08
CA PHE A 457 -14.62 -24.11 4.69
C PHE A 457 -15.72 -24.32 5.73
N ALA A 458 -16.46 -23.25 6.04
CA ALA A 458 -17.72 -23.33 6.79
C ALA A 458 -18.97 -23.39 5.87
N GLY A 459 -18.93 -22.84 4.64
CA GLY A 459 -20.07 -22.78 3.71
C GLY A 459 -19.93 -23.49 2.35
N GLY A 460 -18.79 -24.14 2.08
CA GLY A 460 -18.44 -24.69 0.76
C GLY A 460 -17.87 -23.65 -0.22
N ALA A 461 -17.86 -23.96 -1.52
CA ALA A 461 -17.34 -23.07 -2.56
C ALA A 461 -18.07 -23.21 -3.90
N GLN A 462 -18.04 -22.18 -4.73
CA GLN A 462 -18.72 -22.11 -6.01
C GLN A 462 -17.88 -21.35 -7.03
N ALA A 463 -17.49 -21.99 -8.14
CA ALA A 463 -17.00 -21.37 -9.37
C ALA A 463 -18.05 -21.57 -10.46
N THR A 464 -18.80 -20.56 -10.85
CA THR A 464 -19.90 -20.75 -11.83
C THR A 464 -19.46 -20.89 -13.27
N GLY A 465 -18.33 -20.27 -13.63
CA GLY A 465 -17.77 -20.25 -14.99
C GLY A 465 -16.36 -20.86 -15.08
N GLY A 466 -15.70 -21.13 -13.95
CA GLY A 466 -14.36 -21.72 -13.91
C GLY A 466 -14.28 -23.05 -13.15
N GLU A 467 -13.06 -23.43 -12.83
CA GLU A 467 -12.69 -24.63 -12.09
C GLU A 467 -12.53 -24.35 -10.59
N ILE A 468 -12.51 -25.42 -9.79
CA ILE A 468 -12.08 -25.35 -8.38
C ILE A 468 -10.81 -26.18 -8.23
N PHE A 469 -9.72 -25.53 -7.89
CA PHE A 469 -8.43 -26.15 -7.58
C PHE A 469 -8.00 -25.80 -6.16
N LEU A 470 -7.92 -26.83 -5.31
CA LEU A 470 -7.53 -26.72 -3.90
C LEU A 470 -6.22 -27.49 -3.69
N ASN A 471 -5.12 -26.77 -3.51
CA ASN A 471 -3.83 -27.38 -3.25
C ASN A 471 -3.56 -27.40 -1.74
N GLY A 472 -3.90 -28.51 -1.10
CA GLY A 472 -3.83 -28.71 0.35
C GLY A 472 -4.82 -29.76 0.85
N ASP A 473 -4.76 -30.08 2.14
CA ASP A 473 -5.79 -30.89 2.81
C ASP A 473 -7.04 -30.03 3.09
N VAL A 474 -8.22 -30.54 2.75
CA VAL A 474 -9.47 -29.80 2.92
C VAL A 474 -10.18 -30.21 4.21
N ILE A 475 -10.64 -29.23 4.98
CA ILE A 475 -11.41 -29.42 6.21
C ILE A 475 -12.78 -28.77 6.06
N LEU A 476 -13.85 -29.51 6.36
CA LEU A 476 -15.20 -28.95 6.40
C LEU A 476 -15.63 -28.73 7.84
N ASN A 477 -15.86 -27.45 8.19
CA ASN A 477 -16.40 -27.02 9.47
C ASN A 477 -17.91 -26.74 9.41
N GLY A 478 -18.50 -26.82 8.22
CA GLY A 478 -19.93 -26.82 7.97
C GLY A 478 -20.28 -27.56 6.67
N PRO A 479 -21.52 -27.48 6.18
CA PRO A 479 -21.93 -28.18 4.96
C PRO A 479 -21.06 -27.81 3.75
N GLY A 480 -20.45 -28.80 3.10
CA GLY A 480 -19.54 -28.60 1.97
C GLY A 480 -20.23 -28.86 0.63
N THR A 481 -20.92 -27.85 0.08
CA THR A 481 -21.34 -27.93 -1.32
C THR A 481 -20.32 -27.22 -2.21
N PHE A 482 -19.75 -27.96 -3.16
CA PHE A 482 -18.83 -27.46 -4.17
C PHE A 482 -19.53 -27.39 -5.52
N ARG A 483 -19.60 -26.19 -6.10
CA ARG A 483 -20.26 -25.95 -7.38
C ARG A 483 -19.25 -25.54 -8.44
N VAL A 484 -19.21 -26.26 -9.55
CA VAL A 484 -18.19 -26.08 -10.59
C VAL A 484 -18.84 -25.70 -11.91
N GLY A 485 -18.21 -24.85 -12.71
CA GLY A 485 -18.70 -24.46 -14.02
C GLY A 485 -18.81 -25.68 -14.94
N ALA A 486 -19.81 -25.67 -15.83
CA ALA A 486 -20.02 -26.79 -16.74
C ALA A 486 -18.79 -27.04 -17.62
N GLY A 487 -18.31 -28.29 -17.65
CA GLY A 487 -17.12 -28.70 -18.40
C GLY A 487 -15.78 -28.39 -17.72
N ASN A 488 -15.77 -27.72 -16.57
CA ASN A 488 -14.56 -27.46 -15.78
C ASN A 488 -14.34 -28.53 -14.70
N ASP A 489 -13.15 -28.48 -14.11
CA ASP A 489 -12.67 -29.51 -13.20
C ASP A 489 -12.85 -29.13 -11.71
N PHE A 490 -12.94 -30.16 -10.88
CA PHE A 490 -12.78 -30.09 -9.43
C PHE A 490 -11.54 -30.90 -9.05
N ARG A 491 -10.55 -30.25 -8.46
CA ARG A 491 -9.31 -30.92 -8.05
C ARG A 491 -8.91 -30.53 -6.65
N ILE A 492 -8.52 -31.53 -5.88
CA ILE A 492 -7.84 -31.39 -4.61
C ILE A 492 -6.51 -32.12 -4.71
N THR A 493 -5.43 -31.62 -4.10
CA THR A 493 -4.14 -32.35 -4.07
C THR A 493 -3.96 -33.19 -2.81
N GLY A 494 -4.63 -32.84 -1.71
CA GLY A 494 -4.67 -33.59 -0.45
C GLY A 494 -5.96 -34.42 -0.24
N GLY A 495 -6.26 -34.73 1.02
CA GLY A 495 -7.49 -35.42 1.44
C GLY A 495 -8.62 -34.47 1.88
N ILE A 496 -9.75 -35.03 2.29
CA ILE A 496 -10.88 -34.28 2.86
C ILE A 496 -11.22 -34.83 4.25
N THR A 497 -11.20 -33.96 5.27
CA THR A 497 -11.79 -34.25 6.59
C THR A 497 -13.12 -33.53 6.74
N ALA A 498 -14.22 -34.28 6.76
CA ALA A 498 -15.56 -33.69 6.66
C ALA A 498 -16.25 -33.43 8.01
N ASN A 499 -15.75 -33.96 9.14
CA ASN A 499 -16.31 -33.73 10.49
C ASN A 499 -17.82 -34.01 10.62
N GLY A 500 -18.33 -35.01 9.91
CA GLY A 500 -19.74 -35.39 9.85
C GLY A 500 -20.58 -34.57 8.86
N ASN A 501 -19.99 -33.58 8.19
CA ASN A 501 -20.67 -32.77 7.18
C ASN A 501 -20.85 -33.53 5.87
N ASN A 502 -21.87 -33.12 5.11
CA ASN A 502 -22.08 -33.64 3.76
C ASN A 502 -21.13 -32.93 2.78
N ILE A 503 -20.50 -33.73 1.92
CA ILE A 503 -19.76 -33.30 0.75
C ILE A 503 -20.65 -33.51 -0.47
N VAL A 504 -20.93 -32.43 -1.20
CA VAL A 504 -21.68 -32.47 -2.45
C VAL A 504 -20.91 -31.71 -3.53
N ILE A 505 -20.38 -32.42 -4.53
CA ILE A 505 -19.66 -31.81 -5.67
C ILE A 505 -20.57 -31.82 -6.88
N ARG A 506 -20.79 -30.66 -7.50
CA ARG A 506 -21.84 -30.50 -8.51
C ARG A 506 -21.60 -29.47 -9.60
N GLY A 507 -21.95 -29.82 -10.83
CA GLY A 507 -21.88 -28.91 -11.98
C GLY A 507 -23.01 -27.88 -12.00
N VAL A 508 -22.69 -26.63 -12.39
CA VAL A 508 -23.64 -25.53 -12.61
C VAL A 508 -24.06 -25.50 -14.07
N GLY A 509 -25.30 -25.90 -14.37
CA GLY A 509 -25.84 -25.86 -15.73
C GLY A 509 -25.33 -26.94 -16.68
N GLY A 510 -24.62 -27.96 -16.18
CA GLY A 510 -24.06 -29.04 -17.01
C GLY A 510 -23.28 -30.11 -16.23
N GLY A 511 -22.58 -30.96 -16.98
CA GLY A 511 -21.65 -31.96 -16.45
C GLY A 511 -20.36 -31.33 -15.93
N ILE A 512 -19.70 -31.99 -14.99
CA ILE A 512 -18.35 -31.63 -14.53
C ILE A 512 -17.36 -32.26 -15.52
N GLY A 513 -16.20 -31.62 -15.75
CA GLY A 513 -15.09 -32.26 -16.45
C GLY A 513 -14.57 -33.45 -15.64
N VAL A 514 -13.56 -33.24 -14.82
CA VAL A 514 -12.97 -34.25 -13.95
C VAL A 514 -13.16 -33.86 -12.48
N VAL A 515 -13.42 -34.85 -11.63
CA VAL A 515 -13.30 -34.75 -10.17
C VAL A 515 -12.11 -35.59 -9.73
N GLU A 516 -11.13 -34.97 -9.09
CA GLU A 516 -9.90 -35.64 -8.64
C GLU A 516 -9.65 -35.37 -7.16
N ILE A 517 -9.64 -36.45 -6.37
CA ILE A 517 -9.36 -36.43 -4.93
C ILE A 517 -8.37 -37.57 -4.65
N PRO A 518 -7.06 -37.31 -4.74
CA PRO A 518 -6.02 -38.33 -4.60
C PRO A 518 -5.73 -38.69 -3.14
N GLY A 519 -6.21 -37.92 -2.16
CA GLY A 519 -6.18 -38.27 -0.74
C GLY A 519 -7.48 -38.90 -0.25
N ASP A 520 -7.47 -39.41 0.99
CA ASP A 520 -8.65 -40.02 1.61
C ASP A 520 -9.73 -38.98 1.95
N VAL A 521 -10.99 -39.35 1.79
CA VAL A 521 -12.15 -38.63 2.31
C VAL A 521 -12.62 -39.33 3.58
N VAL A 522 -12.56 -38.66 4.73
CA VAL A 522 -12.85 -39.26 6.03
C VAL A 522 -13.93 -38.50 6.80
N GLY A 523 -14.74 -39.27 7.54
CA GLY A 523 -15.75 -38.74 8.45
C GLY A 523 -16.84 -37.94 7.74
N ALA A 524 -17.22 -38.29 6.51
CA ALA A 524 -18.28 -37.59 5.79
C ALA A 524 -19.67 -38.08 6.22
N GLY A 525 -20.63 -37.15 6.29
CA GLY A 525 -22.05 -37.51 6.36
C GLY A 525 -22.44 -38.18 5.05
N ALA A 526 -22.65 -37.41 4.00
CA ALA A 526 -22.78 -37.91 2.64
C ALA A 526 -21.57 -37.53 1.80
N PHE A 527 -21.16 -38.40 0.87
CA PHE A 527 -20.21 -38.08 -0.19
C PHE A 527 -20.89 -38.27 -1.55
N HIS A 528 -21.36 -37.17 -2.13
CA HIS A 528 -22.14 -37.17 -3.36
C HIS A 528 -21.45 -36.36 -4.47
N ILE A 529 -21.29 -36.97 -5.64
CA ILE A 529 -20.89 -36.30 -6.88
C ILE A 529 -22.08 -36.37 -7.83
N ASP A 530 -22.68 -35.22 -8.13
CA ASP A 530 -23.92 -35.11 -8.91
C ASP A 530 -23.91 -33.91 -9.86
N SER A 531 -24.58 -33.96 -11.01
CA SER A 531 -24.79 -32.76 -11.84
C SER A 531 -26.14 -32.12 -11.53
N SER A 532 -26.29 -30.83 -11.82
CA SER A 532 -27.63 -30.29 -12.04
C SER A 532 -28.25 -30.87 -13.34
N GLY A 533 -28.88 -32.05 -13.27
CA GLY A 533 -29.60 -32.68 -14.39
C GLY A 533 -29.15 -34.11 -14.70
N ALA A 534 -29.42 -34.59 -15.91
CA ALA A 534 -28.99 -35.91 -16.39
C ALA A 534 -27.51 -35.96 -16.79
N SER A 535 -26.79 -34.85 -16.65
CA SER A 535 -25.36 -34.78 -16.93
C SER A 535 -24.59 -35.53 -15.84
N THR A 536 -23.42 -36.03 -16.19
CA THR A 536 -22.51 -36.77 -15.29
C THR A 536 -21.14 -36.11 -15.37
N ALA A 537 -20.28 -36.32 -14.37
CA ALA A 537 -18.87 -35.97 -14.53
C ALA A 537 -18.26 -36.79 -15.70
N ILE A 538 -17.30 -36.26 -16.45
CA ILE A 538 -16.58 -37.05 -17.46
C ILE A 538 -15.77 -38.14 -16.76
N GLY A 539 -15.04 -37.77 -15.71
CA GLY A 539 -14.22 -38.69 -14.91
C GLY A 539 -14.27 -38.35 -13.42
N VAL A 540 -14.21 -39.38 -12.57
CA VAL A 540 -14.03 -39.23 -11.12
C VAL A 540 -12.90 -40.15 -10.68
N GLY A 541 -11.89 -39.61 -9.99
CA GLY A 541 -10.84 -40.38 -9.32
C GLY A 541 -10.86 -40.12 -7.82
N VAL A 542 -10.96 -41.18 -7.02
CA VAL A 542 -10.94 -41.12 -5.54
C VAL A 542 -10.03 -42.20 -4.96
N ALA A 543 -9.16 -41.82 -4.01
CA ALA A 543 -8.23 -42.73 -3.36
C ALA A 543 -8.79 -43.46 -2.13
N GLY A 544 -9.84 -42.94 -1.51
CA GLY A 544 -10.54 -43.61 -0.43
C GLY A 544 -11.70 -42.76 0.08
N VAL A 545 -12.81 -43.38 0.47
CA VAL A 545 -13.97 -42.65 1.00
C VAL A 545 -14.59 -43.41 2.16
N ASP A 546 -14.65 -42.79 3.32
CA ASP A 546 -15.43 -43.21 4.49
C ASP A 546 -16.55 -42.19 4.76
N ALA A 547 -17.80 -42.61 4.50
CA ALA A 547 -18.97 -41.75 4.61
C ALA A 547 -20.20 -42.48 5.19
N THR A 548 -21.26 -41.76 5.56
CA THR A 548 -22.56 -42.41 5.86
C THR A 548 -23.24 -42.91 4.59
N SER A 549 -23.09 -42.21 3.45
CA SER A 549 -23.59 -42.66 2.15
C SER A 549 -22.71 -42.17 1.01
N ILE A 550 -22.53 -42.98 -0.02
CA ILE A 550 -21.71 -42.67 -1.19
C ILE A 550 -22.55 -42.74 -2.47
N ILE A 551 -22.52 -41.66 -3.25
CA ILE A 551 -23.14 -41.59 -4.59
C ILE A 551 -22.14 -40.94 -5.55
N ILE A 552 -21.75 -41.66 -6.59
CA ILE A 552 -20.87 -41.14 -7.64
C ILE A 552 -21.55 -41.28 -8.99
N ARG A 553 -21.73 -40.16 -9.71
CA ARG A 553 -22.29 -40.12 -11.07
C ARG A 553 -21.27 -39.58 -12.06
N ALA A 554 -20.71 -40.46 -12.88
CA ALA A 554 -19.70 -40.12 -13.88
C ALA A 554 -19.79 -41.04 -15.12
N ASN A 555 -19.16 -40.66 -16.23
CA ASN A 555 -18.99 -41.59 -17.35
C ASN A 555 -17.94 -42.65 -17.00
N LEU A 556 -16.83 -42.20 -16.40
CA LEU A 556 -15.72 -43.02 -15.93
C LEU A 556 -15.50 -42.78 -14.43
N ILE A 557 -15.39 -43.85 -13.65
CA ILE A 557 -15.11 -43.83 -12.22
C ILE A 557 -13.84 -44.63 -12.00
N PHE A 558 -12.80 -44.02 -11.44
CA PHE A 558 -11.53 -44.64 -11.11
C PHE A 558 -11.45 -44.78 -9.60
N LEU A 559 -11.50 -46.03 -9.13
CA LEU A 559 -11.33 -46.38 -7.72
C LEU A 559 -9.91 -46.88 -7.53
N ILE A 560 -9.09 -46.07 -6.86
CA ILE A 560 -7.68 -46.39 -6.54
C ILE A 560 -7.48 -46.68 -5.04
N GLY A 561 -8.56 -46.67 -4.26
CA GLY A 561 -8.61 -47.29 -2.94
C GLY A 561 -10.03 -47.45 -2.43
N ASP A 562 -10.16 -47.74 -1.13
CA ASP A 562 -11.36 -48.36 -0.57
C ASP A 562 -12.53 -47.39 -0.39
N LEU A 563 -13.75 -47.89 -0.62
CA LEU A 563 -14.99 -47.20 -0.30
C LEU A 563 -15.66 -47.90 0.88
N HIS A 564 -15.85 -47.19 1.97
CA HIS A 564 -16.65 -47.63 3.12
C HIS A 564 -17.85 -46.71 3.30
N SER A 565 -19.03 -47.29 3.48
CA SER A 565 -20.22 -46.51 3.80
C SER A 565 -21.08 -47.11 4.90
N ALA A 566 -21.57 -46.29 5.83
CA ALA A 566 -22.52 -46.79 6.82
C ALA A 566 -23.85 -47.31 6.20
N THR A 567 -24.34 -46.68 5.12
CA THR A 567 -25.69 -46.97 4.58
C THR A 567 -25.78 -47.45 3.13
N SER A 568 -25.03 -46.89 2.18
CA SER A 568 -25.09 -47.36 0.79
C SER A 568 -23.96 -46.84 -0.06
N VAL A 569 -23.58 -47.62 -1.08
CA VAL A 569 -22.69 -47.19 -2.16
C VAL A 569 -23.41 -47.34 -3.49
N ASN A 570 -23.53 -46.25 -4.25
CA ASN A 570 -24.14 -46.25 -5.58
C ASN A 570 -23.20 -45.60 -6.60
N LEU A 571 -22.75 -46.40 -7.57
CA LEU A 571 -21.83 -45.97 -8.62
C LEU A 571 -22.55 -46.00 -9.97
N PHE A 572 -22.73 -44.82 -10.55
CA PHE A 572 -23.39 -44.63 -11.84
C PHE A 572 -22.35 -44.21 -12.88
N GLY A 573 -21.76 -45.19 -13.54
CA GLY A 573 -20.68 -45.01 -14.51
C GLY A 573 -19.93 -46.30 -14.78
N SER A 574 -19.05 -46.29 -15.78
CA SER A 574 -18.09 -47.37 -15.98
C SER A 574 -17.01 -47.25 -14.92
N THR A 575 -16.88 -48.26 -14.07
CA THR A 575 -15.99 -48.25 -12.91
C THR A 575 -14.73 -49.04 -13.23
N PHE A 576 -13.57 -48.45 -12.94
CA PHE A 576 -12.27 -49.09 -13.06
C PHE A 576 -11.66 -49.22 -11.68
N VAL A 577 -11.14 -50.40 -11.37
CA VAL A 577 -10.67 -50.74 -10.03
C VAL A 577 -9.21 -51.19 -10.04
N SER A 578 -8.47 -50.80 -9.00
CA SER A 578 -7.11 -51.26 -8.74
C SER A 578 -6.98 -51.70 -7.28
N ASP A 579 -7.19 -52.99 -6.99
CA ASP A 579 -7.11 -53.57 -5.64
C ASP A 579 -7.90 -52.80 -4.59
N VAL A 580 -9.22 -52.87 -4.69
CA VAL A 580 -10.12 -52.09 -3.82
C VAL A 580 -11.18 -52.96 -3.14
N SER A 581 -11.59 -52.50 -1.97
CA SER A 581 -12.77 -52.97 -1.25
C SER A 581 -13.87 -51.91 -1.30
N VAL A 582 -15.08 -52.33 -1.66
CA VAL A 582 -16.30 -51.53 -1.55
C VAL A 582 -17.19 -52.17 -0.51
N ALA A 583 -17.35 -51.53 0.65
CA ALA A 583 -18.03 -52.08 1.80
C ALA A 583 -19.14 -51.16 2.33
N THR A 584 -20.14 -51.78 2.94
CA THR A 584 -21.14 -51.06 3.73
C THR A 584 -21.46 -51.75 5.05
N ASP A 585 -21.73 -50.98 6.10
CA ASP A 585 -22.19 -51.52 7.38
C ASP A 585 -23.64 -52.02 7.31
N ALA A 586 -24.53 -51.25 6.66
CA ALA A 586 -25.94 -51.55 6.53
C ALA A 586 -26.57 -50.90 5.28
N GLY A 587 -26.56 -51.60 4.16
CA GLY A 587 -27.41 -51.29 3.01
C GLY A 587 -26.80 -51.69 1.67
N PRO A 588 -27.40 -51.27 0.54
CA PRO A 588 -27.07 -51.84 -0.75
C PRO A 588 -25.77 -51.27 -1.34
N ILE A 589 -25.08 -52.12 -2.11
CA ILE A 589 -24.01 -51.72 -3.03
C ILE A 589 -24.49 -51.94 -4.46
N VAL A 590 -24.43 -50.89 -5.28
CA VAL A 590 -24.91 -50.90 -6.67
C VAL A 590 -23.86 -50.37 -7.62
N PHE A 591 -23.50 -51.20 -8.60
CA PHE A 591 -22.72 -50.82 -9.78
C PHE A 591 -23.66 -50.76 -10.98
N ALA A 592 -23.95 -49.56 -11.48
CA ALA A 592 -24.91 -49.37 -12.57
C ALA A 592 -24.28 -49.48 -13.98
N GLY A 593 -22.97 -49.23 -14.12
CA GLY A 593 -22.22 -49.40 -15.37
C GLY A 593 -21.35 -50.67 -15.36
N THR A 594 -20.35 -50.72 -16.25
CA THR A 594 -19.35 -51.81 -16.24
C THR A 594 -18.42 -51.68 -15.04
N VAL A 595 -17.77 -52.77 -14.67
CA VAL A 595 -16.73 -52.81 -13.63
C VAL A 595 -15.53 -53.52 -14.19
N ASP A 596 -14.44 -52.81 -14.48
CA ASP A 596 -13.29 -53.31 -15.24
C ASP A 596 -11.97 -53.14 -14.47
N ALA A 597 -10.95 -53.92 -14.82
CA ALA A 597 -9.63 -53.82 -14.21
C ALA A 597 -8.85 -52.60 -14.72
N LEU A 598 -8.27 -51.84 -13.80
CA LEU A 598 -7.39 -50.71 -14.12
C LEU A 598 -5.99 -51.17 -14.59
N ALA A 599 -5.54 -52.35 -14.15
CA ALA A 599 -4.26 -52.95 -14.54
C ALA A 599 -4.08 -53.10 -16.06
N ASN A 600 -5.18 -53.24 -16.81
CA ASN A 600 -5.11 -53.37 -18.27
C ASN A 600 -5.01 -52.03 -19.00
N LEU A 601 -5.14 -50.90 -18.27
CA LEU A 601 -4.90 -49.56 -18.78
C LEU A 601 -3.44 -49.13 -18.57
N ASP A 602 -2.86 -49.44 -17.39
CA ASP A 602 -1.43 -49.29 -17.10
C ASP A 602 -0.96 -50.29 -16.02
N ALA A 603 -0.46 -51.45 -16.48
CA ALA A 603 -0.04 -52.55 -15.61
C ALA A 603 1.19 -52.25 -14.75
N MET A 604 1.95 -51.19 -15.07
CA MET A 604 3.12 -50.81 -14.27
C MET A 604 2.74 -50.02 -13.03
N LEU A 605 1.64 -49.26 -13.10
CA LEU A 605 1.12 -48.47 -11.98
C LEU A 605 0.10 -49.25 -11.14
N PHE A 606 -0.64 -50.17 -11.75
CA PHE A 606 -1.70 -50.94 -11.10
C PHE A 606 -1.47 -52.44 -11.34
N PRO A 607 -0.63 -53.11 -10.53
CA PRO A 607 -0.17 -54.47 -10.83
C PRO A 607 -1.24 -55.54 -10.59
N ASN A 608 -2.25 -55.27 -9.75
CA ASN A 608 -3.39 -56.15 -9.59
C ASN A 608 -4.72 -55.37 -9.61
N SER A 609 -5.81 -56.09 -9.89
CA SER A 609 -7.16 -55.55 -10.00
C SER A 609 -8.16 -56.47 -9.32
N ASN A 610 -7.94 -56.74 -8.04
CA ASN A 610 -8.87 -57.44 -7.19
C ASN A 610 -10.01 -56.50 -6.76
N LEU A 611 -11.23 -57.02 -6.69
CA LEU A 611 -12.39 -56.31 -6.17
C LEU A 611 -13.05 -57.12 -5.06
N VAL A 612 -13.12 -56.54 -3.86
CA VAL A 612 -13.94 -57.06 -2.76
C VAL A 612 -15.18 -56.19 -2.62
N VAL A 613 -16.36 -56.80 -2.59
CA VAL A 613 -17.62 -56.11 -2.37
C VAL A 613 -18.29 -56.69 -1.14
N ASN A 614 -18.53 -55.89 -0.10
CA ASN A 614 -19.12 -56.37 1.15
C ASN A 614 -20.33 -55.53 1.56
N ALA A 615 -21.53 -56.01 1.26
CA ALA A 615 -22.79 -55.36 1.65
C ALA A 615 -23.34 -55.85 3.00
N GLY A 616 -22.58 -56.63 3.77
CA GLY A 616 -23.05 -57.18 5.04
C GLY A 616 -24.32 -58.02 4.88
N ALA A 617 -25.41 -57.63 5.55
CA ALA A 617 -26.71 -58.31 5.47
C ALA A 617 -27.54 -57.92 4.23
N ASP A 618 -27.09 -56.94 3.45
CA ASP A 618 -27.85 -56.33 2.37
C ASP A 618 -27.46 -56.83 0.98
N ARG A 619 -28.00 -56.17 -0.05
CA ARG A 619 -27.91 -56.55 -1.46
C ARG A 619 -26.69 -55.93 -2.16
N VAL A 620 -26.08 -56.72 -3.03
CA VAL A 620 -25.19 -56.31 -4.10
C VAL A 620 -25.89 -56.44 -5.45
N GLN A 621 -25.74 -55.43 -6.31
CA GLN A 621 -26.24 -55.46 -7.69
C GLN A 621 -25.19 -54.99 -8.69
N PHE A 622 -24.95 -55.83 -9.70
CA PHE A 622 -24.18 -55.50 -10.90
C PHE A 622 -25.13 -55.40 -12.09
N VAL A 623 -25.30 -54.18 -12.62
CA VAL A 623 -26.18 -53.93 -13.78
C VAL A 623 -25.43 -54.13 -15.09
N GLY A 624 -24.21 -53.58 -15.20
CA GLY A 624 -23.31 -53.75 -16.32
C GLY A 624 -22.35 -54.94 -16.15
N ALA A 625 -21.59 -55.24 -17.21
CA ALA A 625 -20.64 -56.35 -17.19
C ALA A 625 -19.50 -56.09 -16.19
N VAL A 626 -19.05 -57.15 -15.52
CA VAL A 626 -17.91 -57.11 -14.60
C VAL A 626 -16.75 -57.85 -15.25
N GLY A 627 -15.65 -57.19 -15.52
CA GLY A 627 -14.54 -57.69 -16.32
C GLY A 627 -14.95 -57.91 -17.77
N SER A 628 -14.76 -56.89 -18.60
CA SER A 628 -14.87 -57.02 -20.05
C SER A 628 -13.75 -57.92 -20.60
N ASP A 629 -13.95 -58.47 -21.80
CA ASP A 629 -13.01 -59.42 -22.43
C ASP A 629 -11.57 -58.88 -22.52
N ALA A 630 -11.41 -57.56 -22.61
CA ALA A 630 -10.12 -56.88 -22.67
C ALA A 630 -9.62 -56.37 -21.31
N MET A 631 -10.45 -56.33 -20.26
CA MET A 631 -10.15 -55.72 -18.96
C MET A 631 -10.67 -56.55 -17.79
N GLN A 632 -10.32 -57.84 -17.78
CA GLN A 632 -10.74 -58.81 -16.76
C GLN A 632 -10.20 -58.43 -15.37
N LEU A 633 -11.01 -58.62 -14.33
CA LEU A 633 -10.56 -58.51 -12.93
C LEU A 633 -9.68 -59.70 -12.56
N ASP A 634 -8.72 -59.50 -11.66
CA ASP A 634 -7.89 -60.60 -11.15
C ASP A 634 -8.67 -61.51 -10.23
N SER A 635 -9.47 -60.94 -9.34
CA SER A 635 -10.45 -61.68 -8.58
C SER A 635 -11.62 -60.80 -8.21
N LEU A 636 -12.75 -61.45 -7.96
CA LEU A 636 -13.95 -60.81 -7.43
C LEU A 636 -14.40 -61.60 -6.20
N THR A 637 -14.49 -60.94 -5.05
CA THR A 637 -15.10 -61.50 -3.84
C THR A 637 -16.34 -60.69 -3.49
N VAL A 638 -17.46 -61.36 -3.29
CA VAL A 638 -18.71 -60.68 -2.90
C VAL A 638 -19.27 -61.28 -1.61
N VAL A 639 -19.41 -60.45 -0.59
CA VAL A 639 -19.99 -60.75 0.72
C VAL A 639 -21.35 -60.06 0.84
N SER A 640 -22.43 -60.83 1.00
CA SER A 640 -23.79 -60.27 1.11
C SER A 640 -24.80 -61.23 1.73
N GLY A 641 -25.75 -60.72 2.51
CA GLY A 641 -26.86 -61.47 3.10
C GLY A 641 -28.21 -61.23 2.42
N GLY A 642 -28.29 -60.30 1.47
CA GLY A 642 -29.53 -59.89 0.80
C GLY A 642 -29.86 -60.66 -0.48
N ASN A 643 -30.86 -60.17 -1.22
CA ASN A 643 -31.17 -60.66 -2.56
C ASN A 643 -30.28 -59.95 -3.58
N ASN A 644 -29.40 -60.70 -4.23
CA ASN A 644 -28.35 -60.16 -5.08
C ASN A 644 -28.63 -60.40 -6.57
N TYR A 645 -28.21 -59.47 -7.41
CA TYR A 645 -28.55 -59.48 -8.83
C TYR A 645 -27.31 -59.29 -9.70
N ILE A 646 -27.04 -60.27 -10.56
CA ILE A 646 -26.09 -60.17 -11.66
C ILE A 646 -26.90 -60.19 -12.94
N THR A 647 -27.00 -59.05 -13.62
CA THR A 647 -27.81 -58.91 -14.84
C THR A 647 -26.99 -58.88 -16.13
N ALA A 648 -25.66 -58.81 -16.03
CA ALA A 648 -24.73 -58.84 -17.15
C ALA A 648 -23.52 -59.73 -16.83
N ASN A 649 -22.71 -60.05 -17.84
CA ASN A 649 -21.66 -61.06 -17.71
C ASN A 649 -20.59 -60.67 -16.69
N VAL A 650 -20.01 -61.69 -16.04
CA VAL A 650 -18.86 -61.56 -15.14
C VAL A 650 -17.70 -62.36 -15.70
N THR A 651 -16.53 -61.74 -15.88
CA THR A 651 -15.30 -62.37 -16.33
C THR A 651 -14.15 -62.01 -15.39
N THR A 652 -13.51 -63.02 -14.80
CA THR A 652 -12.32 -62.85 -13.97
C THR A 652 -11.18 -63.73 -14.48
N SER A 653 -9.94 -63.24 -14.42
CA SER A 653 -8.75 -64.03 -14.77
C SER A 653 -8.44 -65.06 -13.68
N GLY A 654 -8.67 -64.70 -12.41
CA GLY A 654 -8.60 -65.57 -11.25
C GLY A 654 -9.98 -65.93 -10.69
N ALA A 655 -10.08 -66.07 -9.37
CA ALA A 655 -11.24 -66.63 -8.72
C ALA A 655 -12.42 -65.65 -8.62
N PHE A 656 -13.64 -66.18 -8.74
CA PHE A 656 -14.86 -65.49 -8.34
C PHE A 656 -15.45 -66.20 -7.12
N ASP A 657 -15.42 -65.52 -5.97
CA ASP A 657 -15.90 -66.05 -4.70
C ASP A 657 -17.14 -65.32 -4.21
N TRP A 658 -18.24 -66.06 -4.03
CA TRP A 658 -19.50 -65.54 -3.53
C TRP A 658 -19.78 -66.05 -2.12
N GLN A 659 -19.52 -65.22 -1.11
CA GLN A 659 -19.73 -65.52 0.30
C GLN A 659 -21.05 -64.94 0.78
N ASN A 660 -22.07 -65.78 0.90
CA ASN A 660 -23.41 -65.29 1.21
C ASN A 660 -23.87 -65.70 2.62
N VAL A 661 -24.28 -64.70 3.38
CA VAL A 661 -24.63 -64.79 4.80
C VAL A 661 -26.16 -64.81 5.01
N GLY A 662 -26.90 -65.51 4.14
CA GLY A 662 -28.33 -65.81 4.34
C GLY A 662 -29.30 -65.40 3.22
N GLY A 663 -28.81 -64.83 2.12
CA GLY A 663 -29.60 -64.35 0.99
C GLY A 663 -29.57 -65.25 -0.25
N THR A 664 -30.10 -64.76 -1.38
CA THR A 664 -30.16 -65.50 -2.66
C THR A 664 -29.39 -64.76 -3.75
N LEU A 665 -28.57 -65.48 -4.53
CA LEU A 665 -27.98 -64.95 -5.76
C LEU A 665 -28.88 -65.27 -6.95
N PHE A 666 -29.37 -64.23 -7.63
CA PHE A 666 -30.08 -64.33 -8.90
C PHE A 666 -29.11 -64.04 -10.05
N ASN A 667 -28.62 -65.11 -10.68
CA ASN A 667 -27.78 -64.99 -11.86
C ASN A 667 -28.63 -65.06 -13.14
N PHE A 668 -28.62 -63.98 -13.91
CA PHE A 668 -29.25 -63.92 -15.24
C PHE A 668 -28.23 -63.89 -16.39
N ALA A 669 -26.93 -64.01 -16.09
CA ALA A 669 -25.85 -63.78 -17.03
C ALA A 669 -24.82 -64.92 -17.06
N THR A 670 -23.79 -64.76 -17.90
CA THR A 670 -22.66 -65.71 -17.96
C THR A 670 -21.59 -65.31 -16.97
N ILE A 671 -21.12 -66.26 -16.17
CA ILE A 671 -19.98 -66.12 -15.27
C ILE A 671 -18.83 -66.95 -15.85
N ASN A 672 -17.69 -66.33 -16.12
CA ASN A 672 -16.46 -66.97 -16.59
C ASN A 672 -15.34 -66.67 -15.58
N ALA A 673 -15.01 -67.65 -14.74
CA ALA A 673 -14.06 -67.48 -13.64
C ALA A 673 -12.80 -68.32 -13.88
N GLY A 674 -11.73 -67.70 -14.38
CA GLY A 674 -10.50 -68.41 -14.78
C GLY A 674 -9.81 -69.17 -13.64
N GLY A 675 -9.95 -68.69 -12.40
CA GLY A 675 -9.45 -69.36 -11.19
C GLY A 675 -10.49 -70.25 -10.47
N GLY A 676 -11.69 -70.39 -11.04
CA GLY A 676 -12.80 -71.15 -10.48
C GLY A 676 -13.87 -70.29 -9.78
N PHE A 677 -15.07 -70.84 -9.68
CA PHE A 677 -16.23 -70.24 -9.02
C PHE A 677 -16.52 -70.95 -7.68
N THR A 678 -16.58 -70.20 -6.59
CA THR A 678 -16.96 -70.69 -5.27
C THR A 678 -18.20 -69.97 -4.75
N HIS A 679 -19.10 -70.69 -4.08
CA HIS A 679 -20.29 -70.10 -3.44
C HIS A 679 -20.67 -70.85 -2.15
N SER A 680 -21.23 -70.14 -1.17
CA SER A 680 -21.58 -70.71 0.15
C SER A 680 -23.08 -70.82 0.46
N SER A 681 -23.99 -70.47 -0.46
CA SER A 681 -25.44 -70.33 -0.15
C SER A 681 -26.41 -70.71 -1.29
N PRO A 682 -27.75 -70.56 -1.10
CA PRO A 682 -28.76 -70.79 -2.14
C PRO A 682 -28.52 -69.97 -3.41
N PHE A 683 -28.39 -70.69 -4.52
CA PHE A 683 -28.05 -70.14 -5.82
C PHE A 683 -29.17 -70.41 -6.81
N ILE A 684 -29.80 -69.36 -7.35
CA ILE A 684 -30.80 -69.47 -8.41
C ILE A 684 -30.15 -69.04 -9.72
N ASN A 685 -29.65 -70.02 -10.44
CA ASN A 685 -29.04 -69.80 -11.74
C ASN A 685 -30.09 -69.85 -12.85
N LYS A 686 -30.24 -68.75 -13.58
CA LYS A 686 -30.92 -68.72 -14.89
C LYS A 686 -29.95 -68.44 -16.05
N GLY A 687 -28.67 -68.19 -15.74
CA GLY A 687 -27.60 -67.99 -16.70
C GLY A 687 -26.66 -69.20 -16.83
N THR A 688 -25.44 -68.96 -17.31
CA THR A 688 -24.41 -70.00 -17.55
C THR A 688 -23.20 -69.73 -16.64
N ILE A 689 -22.59 -70.78 -16.07
CA ILE A 689 -21.28 -70.68 -15.41
C ILE A 689 -20.31 -71.51 -16.24
N VAL A 690 -19.19 -70.91 -16.64
CA VAL A 690 -18.11 -71.50 -17.44
C VAL A 690 -16.86 -71.66 -16.60
#